data_AF-A0A1I1TUC2-F1
#
_entry.id   AF-A0A1I1TUC2-F1
#
_cell.length_a   1.000
_cell.length_b   1.000
_cell.length_c   1.000
_cell.angle_alpha   90.00
_cell.angle_beta   90.00
_cell.angle_gamma   90.00
#
_symmetry.space_group_name_H-M   'P 1'
#
loop_
_entity.id
_entity.type
_entity.pdbx_description
1 polymer ?
#
loop_
_entity_poly.entity_id
_entity_poly.type
_entity_poly.pdbx_seq_one_letter_code
_entity_poly.pdbx_strand_id
1 'polypeptide(L)'
;MIFQIGIMVGWQDMRTKVTNKTSSKTTKHKIGLFIKKIWFDLEKQLHKPKDDKKVNSSKQTTKIKIIVAILIGLLVFILLIWVFGTAHSIMLQTSKKGYSFIDNGIDFDKAARYAMNFRNLSITSDEMFALVMASGIIGGFLSNKFNYATRKVAYGQKGNSRFTIIKELEDTYVRVPDHLQAQKQENEASFKGYGGFPVAHINKGFFLAKKGYYYLDTSTTHNLIIGTSRSGKGETTIIEMIDLLSRAEKKSSLVINDPKGELYVAGATTLRKRGYDVYLLNLEDGNKGMAFNPLSLIVKNWVQGNIEEAMQLINSLTFMLYNDPKAGQNKWVNDSAQSAVNAMIIALIEFCLNPNNFDDHIPHPEKITLNNIADMLQQLGTVDYAKNPANPYNLSDLLSEYFKHLDQNSIAKKAFGSTSFSDDRGKGSIYSTIDQKLNIFTLKKNAKMTSENTIDLKSIGFPKYLSFKLINPDLEGKIVKLVFKSRRGSIKSTYEMRVNIGGFVEYNFDVKLNNGDYLIISTADNKAQSMFKLKFSKTSKEVEVLPFKKKELSIKQIQMHYSDKPTAVFMKIPDYNPANNVLASIFVNQLYTELARQCSFVAGHKTITRVQMILDEFSNMTPLKNMDSIMTVSAGRNILFTLAIQSLSQLSSKYGNSDSQVIKENCQNLCLIKSTDYKTNKEFAEACGTKTIESSNVSKSLMNTTQNVNVSAEAVPLITTDRVKDLGMGERLILRPLIRQNKYGFKTQAHPIFNTGKTVMPYAHTFLKDEFDVNGNPDLVEELQPHAYLDLDKLSIDWTKLLTWTDRVVYEGGIVQYEHLALNAYENYLNKKHNEQEYEESEENGENSNAQKISIIHKFIKKYHDQLNAEIIGKLEELANDSTSAVTDFIQVIYSNLDEELGQEIGRKFIKIYNELDSKNSENDIENKLKELCD
;
A
#
# COMPACT_ATOMS: atom_id res chain seq x y z
N MET A 1 -20.04 49.57 32.83
CA MET A 1 -21.52 49.57 32.80
C MET A 1 -22.13 48.46 31.93
N ILE A 2 -21.79 48.31 30.64
CA ILE A 2 -22.31 47.19 29.79
C ILE A 2 -21.81 45.81 30.25
N PHE A 3 -20.60 45.74 30.81
CA PHE A 3 -20.03 44.50 31.38
C PHE A 3 -20.74 44.02 32.66
N GLN A 4 -21.41 44.93 33.40
CA GLN A 4 -22.21 44.58 34.59
C GLN A 4 -23.63 44.14 34.23
N ILE A 5 -24.20 44.66 33.14
CA ILE A 5 -25.54 44.27 32.66
C ILE A 5 -25.50 42.86 32.05
N GLY A 6 -24.42 42.48 31.36
CA GLY A 6 -24.25 41.12 30.84
C GLY A 6 -24.13 40.02 31.91
N ILE A 7 -23.59 40.36 33.09
CA ILE A 7 -23.47 39.44 34.22
C ILE A 7 -24.82 39.28 34.96
N MET A 8 -25.65 40.33 35.01
CA MET A 8 -26.99 40.28 35.61
C MET A 8 -28.00 39.48 34.76
N VAL A 9 -27.98 39.61 33.43
CA VAL A 9 -28.90 38.87 32.55
C VAL A 9 -28.60 37.37 32.53
N GLY A 10 -27.32 36.98 32.62
CA GLY A 10 -26.93 35.56 32.72
C GLY A 10 -27.26 34.90 34.07
N TRP A 11 -27.45 35.69 35.13
CA TRP A 11 -27.83 35.19 36.45
C TRP A 11 -29.33 34.97 36.60
N GLN A 12 -30.15 35.73 35.88
CA GLN A 12 -31.62 35.65 35.97
C GLN A 12 -32.19 34.41 35.24
N ASP A 13 -31.52 33.97 34.17
CA ASP A 13 -31.91 32.80 33.37
C ASP A 13 -31.50 31.46 34.02
N MET A 14 -30.59 31.48 35.00
CA MET A 14 -30.18 30.30 35.77
C MET A 14 -31.08 29.99 36.97
N ARG A 15 -31.87 30.96 37.46
CA ARG A 15 -32.74 30.75 38.62
C ARG A 15 -34.02 29.96 38.30
N THR A 16 -34.39 29.83 37.03
CA THR A 16 -35.62 29.16 36.59
C THR A 16 -35.44 27.68 36.22
N LYS A 17 -34.21 27.13 36.28
CA LYS A 17 -33.92 25.74 35.85
C LYS A 17 -33.15 24.88 36.86
N VAL A 18 -33.21 25.18 38.16
CA VAL A 18 -32.62 24.34 39.20
C VAL A 18 -33.68 23.89 40.21
N THR A 19 -34.57 23.02 39.74
CA THR A 19 -35.33 22.10 40.57
C THR A 19 -35.29 20.73 39.90
N ASN A 20 -34.13 20.05 39.97
CA ASN A 20 -34.07 18.59 40.10
C ASN A 20 -32.63 18.12 40.28
N LYS A 21 -32.43 17.37 41.37
CA LYS A 21 -31.14 17.04 41.97
C LYS A 21 -30.68 15.65 41.51
N THR A 22 -30.42 15.48 40.22
CA THR A 22 -29.76 14.27 39.68
C THR A 22 -29.06 14.63 38.37
N SER A 23 -27.74 14.37 38.27
CA SER A 23 -26.86 14.56 37.08
C SER A 23 -25.75 15.63 37.21
N SER A 24 -24.98 15.65 38.30
CA SER A 24 -23.82 16.55 38.46
C SER A 24 -22.69 16.32 37.43
N LYS A 25 -22.42 15.07 37.01
CA LYS A 25 -21.32 14.74 36.08
C LYS A 25 -21.62 15.14 34.63
N THR A 26 -22.83 14.88 34.16
CA THR A 26 -23.26 15.18 32.77
C THR A 26 -23.45 16.68 32.56
N THR A 27 -23.89 17.42 33.59
CA THR A 27 -24.03 18.88 33.53
C THR A 27 -22.68 19.58 33.54
N LYS A 28 -21.69 19.11 34.35
CA LYS A 28 -20.31 19.62 34.28
C LYS A 28 -19.66 19.37 32.92
N HIS A 29 -19.90 18.22 32.31
CA HIS A 29 -19.38 17.92 30.96
C HIS A 29 -20.02 18.82 29.88
N LYS A 30 -21.35 19.03 29.94
CA LYS A 30 -22.06 19.96 29.05
C LYS A 30 -21.63 21.41 29.24
N ILE A 31 -21.41 21.87 30.48
CA ILE A 31 -20.88 23.21 30.79
C ILE A 31 -19.44 23.35 30.26
N GLY A 32 -18.60 22.32 30.43
CA GLY A 32 -17.25 22.31 29.87
C GLY A 32 -17.21 22.40 28.34
N LEU A 33 -18.11 21.67 27.65
CA LEU A 33 -18.30 21.76 26.20
C LEU A 33 -18.85 23.13 25.76
N PHE A 34 -19.79 23.70 26.52
CA PHE A 34 -20.36 25.02 26.24
C PHE A 34 -19.35 26.15 26.39
N ILE A 35 -18.55 26.13 27.47
CA ILE A 35 -17.45 27.09 27.68
C ILE A 35 -16.40 26.93 26.59
N LYS A 36 -15.99 25.69 26.25
CA LYS A 36 -15.07 25.43 25.14
C LYS A 36 -15.62 25.93 23.80
N LYS A 37 -16.92 25.79 23.55
CA LYS A 37 -17.58 26.30 22.34
C LYS A 37 -17.52 27.83 22.28
N ILE A 38 -17.89 28.52 23.36
CA ILE A 38 -17.83 29.98 23.44
C ILE A 38 -16.39 30.47 23.24
N TRP A 39 -15.42 29.83 23.90
CA TRP A 39 -14.00 30.17 23.76
C TRP A 39 -13.49 29.92 22.34
N PHE A 40 -13.86 28.80 21.73
CA PHE A 40 -13.55 28.46 20.35
C PHE A 40 -14.15 29.47 19.35
N ASP A 41 -15.42 29.84 19.54
CA ASP A 41 -16.10 30.83 18.67
C ASP A 41 -15.48 32.23 18.81
N LEU A 42 -15.05 32.63 20.02
CA LEU A 42 -14.33 33.86 20.29
C LEU A 42 -12.91 33.84 19.69
N GLU A 43 -12.14 32.78 19.90
CA GLU A 43 -10.78 32.61 19.34
C GLU A 43 -10.80 32.57 17.81
N LYS A 44 -11.77 31.88 17.21
CA LYS A 44 -11.95 31.81 15.75
C LYS A 44 -12.19 33.20 15.17
N GLN A 45 -12.83 34.11 15.90
CA GLN A 45 -12.97 35.51 15.50
C GLN A 45 -11.67 36.32 15.68
N LEU A 46 -10.85 35.99 16.69
CA LEU A 46 -9.58 36.66 16.99
C LEU A 46 -8.42 36.23 16.08
N HIS A 47 -8.42 34.99 15.57
CA HIS A 47 -7.33 34.42 14.76
C HIS A 47 -7.61 34.35 13.26
N LYS A 48 -8.77 34.83 12.81
CA LYS A 48 -9.00 35.11 11.40
C LYS A 48 -7.90 36.06 10.85
N PRO A 49 -7.38 35.83 9.63
CA PRO A 49 -6.47 36.77 8.99
C PRO A 49 -7.05 38.18 9.02
N LYS A 50 -6.19 39.22 9.10
CA LYS A 50 -6.61 40.63 9.20
C LYS A 50 -7.67 41.04 8.16
N ASP A 51 -7.71 40.34 7.03
CA ASP A 51 -8.64 40.54 5.92
C ASP A 51 -10.09 40.11 6.21
N ASP A 52 -10.32 39.07 7.02
CA ASP A 52 -11.67 38.51 7.27
C ASP A 52 -12.38 39.22 8.45
N LYS A 53 -11.66 40.00 9.26
CA LYS A 53 -12.20 40.64 10.47
C LYS A 53 -13.19 41.78 10.20
N LYS A 54 -13.34 42.26 8.97
CA LYS A 54 -14.10 43.49 8.65
C LYS A 54 -15.56 43.30 8.25
N VAL A 55 -16.06 42.06 8.23
CA VAL A 55 -17.38 41.74 7.65
C VAL A 55 -18.57 42.20 8.51
N ASN A 56 -18.41 42.41 9.83
CA ASN A 56 -19.51 42.90 10.70
C ASN A 56 -19.43 44.40 11.05
N SER A 57 -18.91 45.22 10.13
CA SER A 57 -18.42 46.56 10.48
C SER A 57 -19.37 47.73 10.21
N SER A 58 -20.59 47.57 9.67
CA SER A 58 -21.41 48.77 9.38
C SER A 58 -21.80 49.56 10.64
N LYS A 59 -22.26 48.89 11.70
CA LYS A 59 -22.61 49.54 12.98
C LYS A 59 -21.37 49.92 13.81
N GLN A 60 -20.29 49.14 13.75
CA GLN A 60 -19.09 49.36 14.55
C GLN A 60 -18.21 50.48 13.98
N THR A 61 -18.14 50.61 12.64
CA THR A 61 -17.46 51.74 11.98
C THR A 61 -18.17 53.05 12.22
N THR A 62 -19.51 53.10 12.24
CA THR A 62 -20.24 54.33 12.61
C THR A 62 -19.97 54.76 14.05
N LYS A 63 -19.87 53.81 15.00
CA LYS A 63 -19.50 54.13 16.39
C LYS A 63 -18.07 54.66 16.49
N ILE A 64 -17.12 54.06 15.77
CA ILE A 64 -15.72 54.53 15.73
C ILE A 64 -15.63 55.91 15.07
N LYS A 65 -16.40 56.17 14.00
CA LYS A 65 -16.50 57.49 13.35
C LYS A 65 -16.93 58.56 14.34
N ILE A 66 -17.98 58.29 15.10
CA ILE A 66 -18.50 59.23 16.10
C ILE A 66 -17.46 59.46 17.20
N ILE A 67 -16.79 58.41 17.70
CA ILE A 67 -15.76 58.54 18.74
C ILE A 67 -14.56 59.36 18.25
N VAL A 68 -14.07 59.11 17.03
CA VAL A 68 -12.96 59.85 16.44
C VAL A 68 -13.36 61.31 16.17
N ALA A 69 -14.56 61.56 15.63
CA ALA A 69 -15.07 62.91 15.41
C ALA A 69 -15.17 63.70 16.72
N ILE A 70 -15.61 63.04 17.80
CA ILE A 70 -15.66 63.64 19.14
C ILE A 70 -14.24 63.94 19.66
N LEU A 71 -13.28 63.02 19.49
CA LEU A 71 -11.90 63.23 19.94
C LEU A 71 -11.20 64.36 19.17
N ILE A 72 -11.33 64.39 17.84
CA ILE A 72 -10.80 65.48 17.00
C ILE A 72 -11.52 66.79 17.35
N GLY A 73 -12.84 66.77 17.50
CA GLY A 73 -13.63 67.92 17.92
C GLY A 73 -13.19 68.47 19.28
N LEU A 74 -12.93 67.61 20.26
CA LEU A 74 -12.41 68.00 21.57
C LEU A 74 -11.02 68.64 21.48
N LEU A 75 -10.15 68.12 20.63
CA LEU A 75 -8.82 68.69 20.38
C LEU A 75 -8.91 70.07 19.73
N VAL A 76 -9.77 70.22 18.73
CA VAL A 76 -10.07 71.51 18.08
C VAL A 76 -10.70 72.48 19.08
N PHE A 77 -11.58 72.01 19.96
CA PHE A 77 -12.21 72.82 21.00
C PHE A 77 -11.19 73.41 21.97
N ILE A 78 -10.27 72.58 22.48
CA ILE A 78 -9.18 73.03 23.36
C ILE A 78 -8.30 74.06 22.64
N LEU A 79 -7.98 73.82 21.37
CA LEU A 79 -7.20 74.75 20.56
C LEU A 79 -7.92 76.08 20.33
N LEU A 80 -9.22 76.06 20.03
CA LEU A 80 -10.03 77.26 19.85
C LEU A 80 -10.18 78.06 21.15
N ILE A 81 -10.37 77.40 22.30
CA ILE A 81 -10.39 78.09 23.60
C ILE A 81 -9.03 78.73 23.88
N TRP A 82 -7.94 78.04 23.59
CA TRP A 82 -6.61 78.59 23.77
C TRP A 82 -6.40 79.82 22.89
N VAL A 83 -6.73 79.75 21.59
CA VAL A 83 -6.65 80.90 20.67
C VAL A 83 -7.53 82.05 21.15
N PHE A 84 -8.78 81.77 21.54
CA PHE A 84 -9.70 82.79 22.05
C PHE A 84 -9.19 83.45 23.33
N GLY A 85 -8.68 82.65 24.27
CA GLY A 85 -8.07 83.13 25.51
C GLY A 85 -6.85 84.02 25.28
N THR A 86 -6.02 83.68 24.29
CA THR A 86 -4.88 84.52 23.91
C THR A 86 -5.35 85.85 23.34
N ALA A 87 -6.33 85.84 22.42
CA ALA A 87 -6.90 87.05 21.84
C ALA A 87 -7.54 87.96 22.90
N HIS A 88 -8.31 87.37 23.84
CA HIS A 88 -8.93 88.10 24.94
C HIS A 88 -7.90 88.71 25.89
N SER A 89 -6.81 87.99 26.20
CA SER A 89 -5.71 88.54 27.00
C SER A 89 -5.00 89.69 26.30
N ILE A 90 -4.78 89.59 24.99
CA ILE A 90 -4.18 90.67 24.18
C ILE A 90 -5.09 91.90 24.20
N MET A 91 -6.41 91.70 24.06
CA MET A 91 -7.40 92.78 24.14
C MET A 91 -7.42 93.47 25.50
N LEU A 92 -7.26 92.73 26.60
CA LEU A 92 -7.12 93.29 27.95
C LEU A 92 -5.80 94.05 28.15
N GLN A 93 -4.72 93.63 27.49
CA GLN A 93 -3.44 94.35 27.50
C GLN A 93 -3.57 95.70 26.78
N THR A 94 -4.26 95.73 25.65
CA THR A 94 -4.42 96.92 24.80
C THR A 94 -5.54 97.87 25.24
N SER A 95 -6.52 97.40 26.03
CA SER A 95 -7.64 98.19 26.55
C SER A 95 -7.29 99.08 27.76
N LYS A 96 -6.04 99.05 28.25
CA LYS A 96 -5.61 99.90 29.38
C LYS A 96 -5.49 101.37 28.93
N LYS A 97 -6.06 102.29 29.71
CA LYS A 97 -5.97 103.74 29.44
C LYS A 97 -4.51 104.18 29.35
N GLY A 98 -4.12 104.78 28.21
CA GLY A 98 -2.76 105.25 27.92
C GLY A 98 -1.85 104.26 27.17
N TYR A 99 -2.39 103.15 26.64
CA TYR A 99 -1.60 102.15 25.91
C TYR A 99 -1.21 102.61 24.50
N SER A 100 0.09 102.60 24.20
CA SER A 100 0.67 102.84 22.86
C SER A 100 1.29 101.54 22.33
N PHE A 101 0.94 101.16 21.10
CA PHE A 101 1.50 99.95 20.46
C PHE A 101 3.01 100.03 20.23
N ILE A 102 3.53 101.25 20.04
CA ILE A 102 4.95 101.51 19.73
C ILE A 102 5.81 101.39 21.00
N ASP A 103 5.29 101.82 22.15
CA ASP A 103 6.06 101.88 23.40
C ASP A 103 5.95 100.59 24.24
N ASN A 104 4.82 99.88 24.18
CA ASN A 104 4.53 98.78 25.11
C ASN A 104 4.70 97.37 24.52
N GLY A 105 4.54 97.20 23.20
CA GLY A 105 4.56 95.87 22.54
C GLY A 105 3.46 94.90 23.03
N ILE A 106 3.28 93.76 22.36
CA ILE A 106 2.36 92.69 22.80
C ILE A 106 3.16 91.58 23.47
N ASP A 107 2.88 91.29 24.74
CA ASP A 107 3.47 90.15 25.45
C ASP A 107 2.67 88.87 25.16
N PHE A 108 3.06 88.20 24.06
CA PHE A 108 2.45 86.96 23.60
C PHE A 108 2.64 85.80 24.59
N ASP A 109 3.76 85.75 25.33
CA ASP A 109 4.01 84.69 26.30
C ASP A 109 3.10 84.82 27.53
N LYS A 110 2.85 86.05 27.97
CA LYS A 110 1.87 86.32 29.02
C LYS A 110 0.45 86.03 28.56
N ALA A 111 0.11 86.36 27.31
CA ALA A 111 -1.19 86.03 26.73
C ALA A 111 -1.41 84.51 26.58
N ALA A 112 -0.40 83.78 26.12
CA ALA A 112 -0.41 82.31 26.01
C ALA A 112 -0.58 81.62 27.37
N ARG A 113 0.11 82.12 28.41
CA ARG A 113 -0.01 81.61 29.79
C ARG A 113 -1.36 81.96 30.42
N TYR A 114 -1.91 83.14 30.13
CA TYR A 114 -3.27 83.52 30.55
C TYR A 114 -4.32 82.56 29.96
N ALA A 115 -4.17 82.22 28.67
CA ALA A 115 -5.08 81.33 27.95
C ALA A 115 -5.09 79.87 28.46
N MET A 116 -4.02 79.43 29.14
CA MET A 116 -3.97 78.10 29.77
C MET A 116 -4.76 78.01 31.08
N ASN A 117 -5.11 79.16 31.68
CA ASN A 117 -5.85 79.20 32.95
C ASN A 117 -7.34 79.45 32.70
N PHE A 118 -8.09 78.37 32.43
CA PHE A 118 -9.50 78.38 32.07
C PHE A 118 -10.41 79.15 33.04
N ARG A 119 -9.99 79.34 34.31
CA ARG A 119 -10.77 80.05 35.34
C ARG A 119 -10.75 81.57 35.16
N ASN A 120 -9.78 82.10 34.42
CA ASN A 120 -9.62 83.54 34.19
C ASN A 120 -10.24 84.01 32.87
N LEU A 121 -10.74 83.07 32.05
CA LEU A 121 -11.49 83.39 30.84
C LEU A 121 -12.95 83.70 31.20
N SER A 122 -13.34 84.96 31.15
CA SER A 122 -14.73 85.40 31.28
C SER A 122 -15.51 85.17 29.99
N ILE A 123 -15.61 83.90 29.55
CA ILE A 123 -16.41 83.51 28.38
C ILE A 123 -17.88 83.43 28.81
N THR A 124 -18.77 84.08 28.05
CA THR A 124 -20.22 84.01 28.28
C THR A 124 -20.78 82.62 27.90
N SER A 125 -21.98 82.28 28.38
CA SER A 125 -22.65 81.01 28.05
C SER A 125 -22.83 80.81 26.53
N ASP A 126 -23.09 81.90 25.82
CA ASP A 126 -23.42 81.89 24.39
C ASP A 126 -22.15 81.68 23.54
N GLU A 127 -21.03 82.28 23.94
CA GLU A 127 -19.72 82.10 23.30
C GLU A 127 -19.18 80.68 23.53
N MET A 128 -19.36 80.12 24.73
CA MET A 128 -19.01 78.72 25.01
C MET A 128 -19.81 77.76 24.12
N PHE A 129 -21.11 78.01 23.95
CA PHE A 129 -21.96 77.20 23.09
C PHE A 129 -21.52 77.30 21.61
N ALA A 130 -21.20 78.50 21.13
CA ALA A 130 -20.70 78.70 19.77
C ALA A 130 -19.37 77.97 19.51
N LEU A 131 -18.43 78.00 20.46
CA LEU A 131 -17.15 77.28 20.37
C LEU A 131 -17.34 75.76 20.34
N VAL A 132 -18.24 75.21 21.17
CA VAL A 132 -18.57 73.77 21.14
C VAL A 132 -19.16 73.39 19.79
N MET A 133 -20.11 74.17 19.26
CA MET A 133 -20.72 73.90 17.95
C MET A 133 -19.70 73.99 16.80
N ALA A 134 -18.86 75.03 16.78
CA ALA A 134 -17.81 75.18 15.78
C ALA A 134 -16.80 74.02 15.83
N SER A 135 -16.38 73.60 17.03
CA SER A 135 -15.48 72.47 17.21
C SER A 135 -16.09 71.14 16.76
N GLY A 136 -17.40 70.94 16.98
CA GLY A 136 -18.14 69.77 16.52
C GLY A 136 -18.24 69.70 14.99
N ILE A 137 -18.51 70.83 14.33
CA ILE A 137 -18.58 70.93 12.87
C ILE A 137 -17.19 70.69 12.25
N ILE A 138 -16.16 71.37 12.75
CA ILE A 138 -14.78 71.24 12.26
C ILE A 138 -14.25 69.82 12.53
N GLY A 139 -14.51 69.27 13.72
CA GLY A 139 -14.15 67.90 14.09
C GLY A 139 -14.85 66.86 13.20
N GLY A 140 -16.13 67.07 12.90
CA GLY A 140 -16.88 66.25 11.94
C GLY A 140 -16.26 66.30 10.55
N PHE A 141 -15.97 67.50 10.03
CA PHE A 141 -15.37 67.69 8.70
C PHE A 141 -13.96 67.10 8.59
N LEU A 142 -13.09 67.35 9.58
CA LEU A 142 -11.74 66.79 9.67
C LEU A 142 -11.77 65.27 9.83
N SER A 143 -12.70 64.71 10.61
CA SER A 143 -12.86 63.26 10.73
C SER A 143 -13.24 62.60 9.40
N ASN A 144 -13.96 63.33 8.54
CA ASN A 144 -14.35 62.87 7.21
C ASN A 144 -13.19 62.98 6.21
N LYS A 145 -12.29 63.97 6.38
CA LYS A 145 -11.09 64.18 5.56
C LYS A 145 -9.93 63.25 5.95
N PHE A 146 -9.86 62.82 7.21
CA PHE A 146 -9.06 61.67 7.63
C PHE A 146 -9.67 60.41 7.05
N ASN A 147 -9.36 60.17 5.77
CA ASN A 147 -9.74 58.97 5.03
C ASN A 147 -9.22 57.74 5.78
N TYR A 148 -10.11 57.08 6.52
CA TYR A 148 -9.90 55.71 6.93
C TYR A 148 -10.01 54.83 5.69
N ALA A 149 -8.90 54.72 4.97
CA ALA A 149 -8.65 53.60 4.09
C ALA A 149 -9.13 52.34 4.81
N THR A 150 -9.92 51.51 4.14
CA THR A 150 -10.31 50.14 4.51
C THR A 150 -11.80 49.83 4.69
N ARG A 151 -12.64 50.24 3.73
CA ARG A 151 -13.64 49.27 3.26
C ARG A 151 -13.01 48.52 2.10
N LYS A 152 -12.74 47.22 2.29
CA LYS A 152 -12.62 46.33 1.15
C LYS A 152 -14.00 46.29 0.48
N VAL A 153 -14.11 46.88 -0.70
CA VAL A 153 -15.30 46.95 -1.56
C VAL A 153 -15.63 45.56 -2.12
N ALA A 154 -14.65 44.67 -2.24
CA ALA A 154 -14.78 43.37 -2.88
C ALA A 154 -14.17 42.23 -2.05
N TYR A 155 -14.89 41.77 -1.01
CA TYR A 155 -14.54 40.55 -0.30
C TYR A 155 -15.26 39.34 -0.90
N GLY A 156 -14.51 38.31 -1.31
CA GLY A 156 -15.05 37.02 -1.75
C GLY A 156 -15.77 37.01 -3.10
N GLN A 157 -15.83 38.13 -3.82
CA GLN A 157 -16.53 38.23 -5.12
C GLN A 157 -15.94 37.33 -6.20
N LYS A 158 -14.64 37.04 -6.13
CA LYS A 158 -13.88 36.25 -7.12
C LYS A 158 -13.18 35.04 -6.49
N GLY A 159 -13.58 34.66 -5.26
CA GLY A 159 -13.01 33.57 -4.47
C GLY A 159 -12.57 34.00 -3.08
N ASN A 160 -12.70 33.10 -2.09
CA ASN A 160 -12.35 33.33 -0.68
C ASN A 160 -11.42 32.24 -0.12
N SER A 161 -10.67 31.55 -0.99
CA SER A 161 -9.79 30.46 -0.59
C SER A 161 -8.61 30.97 0.22
N ARG A 162 -8.17 30.20 1.22
CA ARG A 162 -6.99 30.48 2.04
C ARG A 162 -6.38 29.18 2.55
N PHE A 163 -5.13 29.25 3.00
CA PHE A 163 -4.47 28.14 3.68
C PHE A 163 -4.95 27.98 5.13
N THR A 164 -4.84 26.74 5.62
CA THR A 164 -5.08 26.36 7.01
C THR A 164 -4.08 27.05 7.93
N ILE A 165 -4.56 27.61 9.05
CA ILE A 165 -3.68 28.20 10.07
C ILE A 165 -3.30 27.19 11.16
N ILE A 166 -2.21 27.44 11.90
CA ILE A 166 -1.71 26.53 12.94
C ILE A 166 -2.78 26.19 14.00
N LYS A 167 -3.60 27.17 14.41
CA LYS A 167 -4.70 26.92 15.35
C LYS A 167 -5.74 25.95 14.80
N GLU A 168 -6.04 25.99 13.50
CA GLU A 168 -6.96 25.04 12.86
C GLU A 168 -6.35 23.65 12.78
N LEU A 169 -5.02 23.53 12.58
CA LEU A 169 -4.31 22.26 12.71
C LEU A 169 -4.44 21.72 14.14
N GLU A 170 -4.22 22.55 15.15
CA GLU A 170 -4.37 22.22 16.57
C GLU A 170 -5.77 21.70 16.89
N ASP A 171 -6.81 22.38 16.40
CA ASP A 171 -8.19 22.02 16.69
C ASP A 171 -8.65 20.79 15.91
N THR A 172 -8.00 20.45 14.80
CA THR A 172 -8.38 19.31 13.96
C THR A 172 -7.62 18.04 14.30
N TYR A 173 -6.30 18.12 14.51
CA TYR A 173 -5.42 16.96 14.51
C TYR A 173 -4.84 16.62 15.89
N VAL A 174 -4.39 15.37 16.01
CA VAL A 174 -3.72 14.89 17.21
C VAL A 174 -2.29 15.40 17.20
N ARG A 175 -1.86 16.06 18.28
CA ARG A 175 -0.49 16.53 18.46
C ARG A 175 0.35 15.42 19.11
N VAL A 176 1.47 15.05 18.49
CA VAL A 176 2.41 14.07 19.03
C VAL A 176 3.83 14.64 19.09
N PRO A 177 4.61 14.32 20.14
CA PRO A 177 5.99 14.82 20.24
C PRO A 177 6.90 14.19 19.19
N ASP A 178 7.95 14.93 18.82
CA ASP A 178 9.05 14.39 18.03
C ASP A 178 9.72 13.21 18.74
N HIS A 179 10.32 12.32 17.95
CA HIS A 179 11.03 11.14 18.43
C HIS A 179 12.03 11.45 19.57
N LEU A 180 12.85 12.50 19.42
CA LEU A 180 13.87 12.92 20.39
C LEU A 180 13.32 13.28 21.79
N GLN A 181 12.01 13.51 21.91
CA GLN A 181 11.34 13.85 23.17
C GLN A 181 10.55 12.67 23.76
N ALA A 182 10.40 11.59 23.00
CA ALA A 182 9.37 10.58 23.22
C ALA A 182 9.83 9.39 24.08
N GLN A 183 11.07 9.35 24.57
CA GLN A 183 11.59 8.20 25.30
C GLN A 183 11.85 8.43 26.80
N LYS A 184 11.23 7.58 27.62
CA LYS A 184 11.64 7.26 29.00
C LYS A 184 12.11 5.81 29.15
N GLN A 185 11.60 4.89 28.32
CA GLN A 185 11.97 3.46 28.22
C GLN A 185 11.71 2.94 26.79
N GLU A 186 12.50 1.96 26.32
CA GLU A 186 12.55 1.49 24.92
C GLU A 186 11.27 0.78 24.41
N ASN A 187 10.40 0.28 25.30
CA ASN A 187 9.24 -0.56 24.94
C ASN A 187 7.85 0.08 25.17
N GLU A 188 7.79 1.34 25.61
CA GLU A 188 6.53 2.02 25.88
C GLU A 188 6.05 2.85 24.69
N ALA A 189 4.72 2.88 24.50
CA ALA A 189 4.11 3.75 23.51
C ALA A 189 4.39 5.22 23.84
N SER A 190 4.92 5.95 22.87
CA SER A 190 5.29 7.35 23.06
C SER A 190 4.06 8.27 23.13
N PHE A 191 2.92 7.86 22.58
CA PHE A 191 1.67 8.61 22.64
C PHE A 191 0.43 7.71 22.57
N LYS A 192 -0.70 8.24 23.08
CA LYS A 192 -1.98 7.51 23.17
C LYS A 192 -2.74 7.47 21.85
N GLY A 193 -3.53 6.41 21.67
CA GLY A 193 -4.36 6.22 20.48
C GLY A 193 -3.62 5.64 19.28
N TYR A 194 -4.17 5.86 18.07
CA TYR A 194 -3.57 5.39 16.82
C TYR A 194 -2.54 6.37 16.28
N GLY A 195 -1.50 5.85 15.62
CA GLY A 195 -0.69 6.63 14.69
C GLY A 195 -1.48 6.98 13.42
N GLY A 196 -0.88 7.76 12.53
CA GLY A 196 -1.58 8.26 11.36
C GLY A 196 -0.71 9.01 10.38
N PHE A 197 -1.33 9.57 9.35
CA PHE A 197 -0.63 10.34 8.32
C PHE A 197 -0.07 11.65 8.92
N PRO A 198 1.23 11.94 8.79
CA PRO A 198 1.79 13.21 9.25
C PRO A 198 1.26 14.33 8.35
N VAL A 199 0.49 15.26 8.90
CA VAL A 199 -0.14 16.36 8.15
C VAL A 199 0.70 17.63 8.20
N ALA A 200 1.28 17.94 9.35
CA ALA A 200 2.20 19.07 9.49
C ALA A 200 3.16 18.79 10.65
N HIS A 201 4.35 19.36 10.57
CA HIS A 201 5.30 19.45 11.68
C HIS A 201 5.32 20.87 12.21
N ILE A 202 5.68 21.11 13.47
CA ILE A 202 5.99 22.45 13.99
C ILE A 202 7.38 22.42 14.59
N ASN A 203 8.29 23.18 13.98
CA ASN A 203 9.62 23.42 14.51
C ASN A 203 9.60 24.56 15.55
N LYS A 204 9.87 24.27 16.82
CA LYS A 204 10.21 25.29 17.82
C LYS A 204 11.72 25.36 17.97
N GLY A 205 12.33 26.47 17.53
CA GLY A 205 13.74 26.73 17.78
C GLY A 205 14.18 28.15 17.44
N PHE A 206 14.11 29.05 18.43
CA PHE A 206 15.11 30.10 18.65
C PHE A 206 15.42 30.04 20.14
N PHE A 207 16.64 29.64 20.50
CA PHE A 207 17.17 29.37 21.85
C PHE A 207 16.82 28.02 22.54
N LEU A 208 17.84 27.17 22.63
CA LEU A 208 18.15 26.13 23.63
C LEU A 208 17.22 24.93 23.93
N ALA A 209 16.07 24.75 23.27
CA ALA A 209 15.36 23.46 23.33
C ALA A 209 14.67 23.12 22.01
N LYS A 210 15.25 22.20 21.23
CA LYS A 210 14.64 21.61 20.02
C LYS A 210 13.41 20.78 20.43
N LYS A 211 12.26 21.44 20.63
CA LYS A 211 10.99 20.76 20.96
C LYS A 211 9.96 20.91 19.86
N GLY A 212 10.10 20.17 18.76
CA GLY A 212 9.09 20.08 17.72
C GLY A 212 8.00 19.04 18.00
N TYR A 213 6.97 19.02 17.18
CA TYR A 213 5.86 18.06 17.26
C TYR A 213 5.13 17.93 15.92
N TYR A 214 4.50 16.78 15.72
CA TYR A 214 3.66 16.50 14.55
C TYR A 214 2.17 16.67 14.84
N TYR A 215 1.42 17.08 13.82
CA TYR A 215 -0.03 16.94 13.74
C TYR A 215 -0.38 15.75 12.85
N LEU A 216 -1.08 14.78 13.41
CA LEU A 216 -1.43 13.54 12.74
C LEU A 216 -2.92 13.48 12.37
N ASP A 217 -3.19 13.00 11.16
CA ASP A 217 -4.48 12.45 10.80
C ASP A 217 -4.54 10.97 11.17
N THR A 218 -5.19 10.67 12.30
CA THR A 218 -5.34 9.31 12.84
C THR A 218 -6.62 8.60 12.36
N SER A 219 -7.40 9.28 11.49
CA SER A 219 -8.65 8.75 10.95
C SER A 219 -8.41 7.59 9.98
N THR A 220 -9.48 6.87 9.65
CA THR A 220 -9.44 5.75 8.69
C THR A 220 -9.51 6.30 7.28
N THR A 221 -8.39 6.82 6.78
CA THR A 221 -8.28 7.48 5.47
C THR A 221 -7.18 6.86 4.63
N HIS A 222 -7.41 6.85 3.32
CA HIS A 222 -6.41 6.58 2.30
C HIS A 222 -5.62 7.86 1.99
N ASN A 223 -4.36 7.70 1.64
CA ASN A 223 -3.45 8.79 1.36
C ASN A 223 -2.81 8.61 -0.02
N LEU A 224 -2.73 9.69 -0.80
CA LEU A 224 -1.97 9.73 -2.04
C LEU A 224 -0.80 10.68 -1.87
N ILE A 225 0.42 10.17 -2.00
CA ILE A 225 1.66 10.96 -1.91
C ILE A 225 2.23 11.08 -3.32
N ILE A 226 2.49 12.30 -3.76
CA ILE A 226 3.01 12.62 -5.08
C ILE A 226 4.37 13.27 -4.94
N GLY A 227 5.39 12.59 -5.44
CA GLY A 227 6.79 13.01 -5.36
C GLY A 227 7.63 12.36 -6.44
N THR A 228 8.25 13.15 -7.32
CA THR A 228 9.22 12.63 -8.30
C THR A 228 10.43 11.99 -7.63
N SER A 229 11.23 11.23 -8.38
CA SER A 229 12.50 10.71 -7.87
C SER A 229 13.35 11.84 -7.27
N ARG A 230 14.01 11.56 -6.13
CA ARG A 230 14.83 12.51 -5.33
C ARG A 230 14.08 13.73 -4.77
N SER A 231 12.74 13.72 -4.76
CA SER A 231 11.93 14.79 -4.14
C SER A 231 11.96 14.80 -2.60
N GLY A 232 12.47 13.74 -1.96
CA GLY A 232 12.42 13.55 -0.51
C GLY A 232 11.18 12.81 0.00
N LYS A 233 10.41 12.16 -0.89
CA LYS A 233 9.20 11.38 -0.55
C LYS A 233 9.42 10.33 0.57
N GLY A 234 10.51 9.56 0.48
CA GLY A 234 10.91 8.58 1.50
C GLY A 234 11.18 9.26 2.85
N GLU A 235 12.06 10.27 2.81
CA GLU A 235 12.58 11.00 3.97
C GLU A 235 11.57 11.88 4.71
N THR A 236 10.64 12.52 3.99
CA THR A 236 9.74 13.55 4.56
C THR A 236 8.30 13.06 4.75
N THR A 237 8.03 11.79 4.47
CA THR A 237 6.70 11.21 4.68
C THR A 237 6.71 9.71 4.97
N ILE A 238 7.37 8.87 4.17
CA ILE A 238 7.28 7.40 4.33
C ILE A 238 7.93 6.91 5.62
N ILE A 239 9.22 7.22 5.84
CA ILE A 239 9.95 6.83 7.05
C ILE A 239 9.30 7.44 8.29
N GLU A 240 8.90 8.72 8.22
CA GLU A 240 8.17 9.38 9.29
C GLU A 240 6.85 8.66 9.63
N MET A 241 6.09 8.24 8.62
CA MET A 241 4.85 7.51 8.82
C MET A 241 5.10 6.15 9.48
N ILE A 242 6.14 5.42 9.09
CA ILE A 242 6.54 4.15 9.74
C ILE A 242 6.89 4.39 11.22
N ASP A 243 7.67 5.43 11.53
CA ASP A 243 7.98 5.84 12.90
C ASP A 243 6.71 6.15 13.71
N LEU A 244 5.86 7.03 13.17
CA LEU A 244 4.67 7.51 13.85
C LEU A 244 3.64 6.40 14.09
N LEU A 245 3.49 5.47 13.15
CA LEU A 245 2.61 4.31 13.32
C LEU A 245 3.13 3.34 14.38
N SER A 246 4.44 3.15 14.47
CA SER A 246 5.06 2.19 15.39
C SER A 246 5.25 2.72 16.82
N ARG A 247 5.26 4.04 17.03
CA ARG A 247 5.30 4.66 18.39
C ARG A 247 3.95 4.75 19.09
N ALA A 248 2.85 4.52 18.38
CA ALA A 248 1.50 4.67 18.91
C ALA A 248 1.16 3.58 19.94
N GLU A 249 0.26 3.89 20.88
CA GLU A 249 -0.32 2.91 21.81
C GLU A 249 -1.09 1.82 21.07
N LYS A 250 -1.90 2.23 20.08
CA LYS A 250 -2.60 1.33 19.16
C LYS A 250 -1.81 1.22 17.87
N LYS A 251 -0.86 0.28 17.87
CA LYS A 251 -0.01 -0.03 16.72
C LYS A 251 -0.84 -0.62 15.58
N SER A 252 -0.54 -0.19 14.36
CA SER A 252 -1.09 -0.79 13.13
C SER A 252 -0.10 -1.81 12.60
N SER A 253 -0.60 -2.90 12.03
CA SER A 253 0.20 -3.78 11.19
C SER A 253 0.59 -3.03 9.92
N LEU A 254 1.80 -3.27 9.42
CA LEU A 254 2.40 -2.56 8.30
C LEU A 254 2.66 -3.54 7.15
N VAL A 255 2.32 -3.14 5.94
CA VAL A 255 2.71 -3.85 4.72
C VAL A 255 3.33 -2.83 3.80
N ILE A 256 4.62 -2.93 3.57
CA ILE A 256 5.44 -1.87 2.99
C ILE A 256 6.03 -2.40 1.68
N ASN A 257 5.73 -1.72 0.58
CA ASN A 257 6.47 -1.93 -0.66
C ASN A 257 7.80 -1.18 -0.57
N ASP A 258 8.91 -1.87 -0.78
CA ASP A 258 10.27 -1.34 -0.64
C ASP A 258 11.14 -1.74 -1.85
N PRO A 259 10.96 -1.11 -3.01
CA PRO A 259 11.71 -1.45 -4.23
C PRO A 259 13.24 -1.32 -4.09
N LYS A 260 13.73 -0.54 -3.11
CA LYS A 260 15.16 -0.33 -2.91
C LYS A 260 15.76 -1.13 -1.77
N GLY A 261 14.92 -1.78 -0.95
CA GLY A 261 15.35 -2.43 0.29
C GLY A 261 15.77 -1.48 1.42
N GLU A 262 15.76 -0.16 1.19
CA GLU A 262 16.27 0.84 2.15
C GLU A 262 15.36 0.95 3.38
N LEU A 263 14.06 0.70 3.23
CA LEU A 263 13.09 0.80 4.33
C LEU A 263 13.17 -0.41 5.27
N TYR A 264 13.38 -1.62 4.74
CA TYR A 264 13.58 -2.82 5.55
C TYR A 264 14.86 -2.71 6.38
N VAL A 265 15.98 -2.35 5.72
CA VAL A 265 17.28 -2.16 6.37
C VAL A 265 17.19 -1.11 7.47
N ALA A 266 16.56 0.03 7.19
CA ALA A 266 16.39 1.09 8.17
C ALA A 266 15.47 0.68 9.34
N GLY A 267 14.32 0.05 9.03
CA GLY A 267 13.23 -0.08 9.98
C GLY A 267 13.18 -1.38 10.77
N ALA A 268 13.72 -2.49 10.25
CA ALA A 268 13.44 -3.83 10.79
C ALA A 268 13.85 -3.98 12.26
N THR A 269 15.09 -3.62 12.61
CA THR A 269 15.60 -3.70 13.98
C THR A 269 14.77 -2.86 14.94
N THR A 270 14.41 -1.64 14.55
CA THR A 270 13.61 -0.73 15.37
C THR A 270 12.18 -1.21 15.54
N LEU A 271 11.54 -1.73 14.49
CA LEU A 271 10.20 -2.30 14.59
C LEU A 271 10.19 -3.55 15.48
N ARG A 272 11.19 -4.43 15.38
CA ARG A 272 11.35 -5.60 16.28
C ARG A 272 11.50 -5.15 17.74
N LYS A 273 12.35 -4.15 18.02
CA LYS A 273 12.48 -3.54 19.36
C LYS A 273 11.14 -2.99 19.85
N ARG A 274 10.39 -2.31 18.98
CA ARG A 274 9.05 -1.78 19.27
C ARG A 274 7.96 -2.87 19.34
N GLY A 275 8.31 -4.16 19.30
CA GLY A 275 7.39 -5.28 19.54
C GLY A 275 6.59 -5.74 18.32
N TYR A 276 7.03 -5.42 17.10
CA TYR A 276 6.49 -6.00 15.88
C TYR A 276 7.10 -7.36 15.60
N ASP A 277 6.31 -8.26 15.01
CA ASP A 277 6.86 -9.36 14.23
C ASP A 277 7.17 -8.84 12.82
N VAL A 278 8.45 -8.88 12.42
CA VAL A 278 8.93 -8.26 11.18
C VAL A 278 9.36 -9.32 10.19
N TYR A 279 8.78 -9.29 8.99
CA TYR A 279 9.04 -10.21 7.89
C TYR A 279 9.49 -9.45 6.64
N LEU A 280 10.33 -10.08 5.83
CA LEU A 280 10.77 -9.59 4.54
C LEU A 280 10.31 -10.58 3.46
N LEU A 281 9.46 -10.17 2.53
CA LEU A 281 9.26 -10.86 1.26
C LEU A 281 10.36 -10.38 0.31
N ASN A 282 11.40 -11.17 0.16
CA ASN A 282 12.56 -10.80 -0.64
C ASN A 282 12.43 -11.38 -2.05
N LEU A 283 11.97 -10.56 -3.00
CA LEU A 283 11.81 -10.96 -4.40
C LEU A 283 13.10 -10.78 -5.22
N GLU A 284 14.16 -10.26 -4.62
CA GLU A 284 15.51 -10.20 -5.21
C GLU A 284 16.29 -11.48 -4.89
N ASP A 285 16.26 -11.91 -3.63
CA ASP A 285 16.81 -13.19 -3.18
C ASP A 285 15.82 -13.96 -2.28
N GLY A 286 15.09 -14.91 -2.89
CA GLY A 286 14.08 -15.73 -2.21
C GLY A 286 14.59 -16.59 -1.05
N ASN A 287 15.92 -16.76 -0.89
CA ASN A 287 16.50 -17.48 0.25
C ASN A 287 16.58 -16.62 1.52
N LYS A 288 16.62 -15.28 1.38
CA LYS A 288 16.84 -14.32 2.47
C LYS A 288 15.55 -13.60 2.90
N GLY A 289 14.38 -14.19 2.65
CA GLY A 289 13.07 -13.62 2.99
C GLY A 289 12.04 -14.71 3.20
N MET A 290 10.90 -14.37 3.80
CA MET A 290 9.80 -15.29 4.13
C MET A 290 9.32 -16.09 2.91
N ALA A 291 8.88 -17.32 3.15
CA ALA A 291 8.18 -18.13 2.16
C ALA A 291 6.71 -17.67 2.04
N PHE A 292 6.22 -17.64 0.81
CA PHE A 292 4.85 -17.32 0.45
C PHE A 292 4.43 -18.15 -0.77
N ASN A 293 3.59 -19.16 -0.53
CA ASN A 293 2.99 -19.97 -1.57
C ASN A 293 1.66 -19.32 -2.05
N PRO A 294 1.58 -18.83 -3.30
CA PRO A 294 0.36 -18.21 -3.83
C PRO A 294 -0.85 -19.15 -3.90
N LEU A 295 -0.67 -20.47 -3.84
CA LEU A 295 -1.75 -21.45 -3.86
C LEU A 295 -2.29 -21.77 -2.46
N SER A 296 -1.61 -21.36 -1.40
CA SER A 296 -1.96 -21.72 -0.03
C SER A 296 -3.39 -21.33 0.38
N LEU A 297 -3.85 -20.12 0.03
CA LEU A 297 -5.20 -19.66 0.34
C LEU A 297 -6.27 -20.43 -0.46
N ILE A 298 -5.93 -20.83 -1.68
CA ILE A 298 -6.77 -21.68 -2.54
C ILE A 298 -6.91 -23.06 -1.90
N VAL A 299 -5.79 -23.70 -1.55
CA VAL A 299 -5.76 -25.02 -0.88
C VAL A 299 -6.51 -24.99 0.44
N LYS A 300 -6.33 -23.93 1.25
CA LYS A 300 -7.06 -23.74 2.52
C LYS A 300 -8.57 -23.73 2.32
N ASN A 301 -9.08 -22.99 1.33
CA ASN A 301 -10.53 -22.95 1.05
C ASN A 301 -11.03 -24.28 0.46
N TRP A 302 -10.24 -24.93 -0.39
CA TRP A 302 -10.58 -26.22 -0.97
C TRP A 302 -10.72 -27.31 0.12
N VAL A 303 -9.75 -27.44 1.01
CA VAL A 303 -9.77 -28.39 2.14
C VAL A 303 -10.92 -28.12 3.11
N GLN A 304 -11.33 -26.86 3.25
CA GLN A 304 -12.50 -26.48 4.06
C GLN A 304 -13.85 -26.79 3.38
N GLY A 305 -13.85 -27.23 2.12
CA GLY A 305 -15.06 -27.49 1.34
C GLY A 305 -15.65 -26.25 0.65
N ASN A 306 -14.98 -25.11 0.70
CA ASN A 306 -15.40 -23.87 0.05
C ASN A 306 -14.90 -23.82 -1.41
N ILE A 307 -15.36 -24.77 -2.24
CA ILE A 307 -14.87 -24.97 -3.61
C ILE A 307 -15.11 -23.73 -4.49
N GLU A 308 -16.28 -23.12 -4.40
CA GLU A 308 -16.61 -21.90 -5.17
C GLU A 308 -15.62 -20.76 -4.89
N GLU A 309 -15.27 -20.56 -3.60
CA GLU A 309 -14.30 -19.53 -3.19
C GLU A 309 -12.90 -19.86 -3.70
N ALA A 310 -12.49 -21.14 -3.59
CA ALA A 310 -11.21 -21.59 -4.13
C ALA A 310 -11.13 -21.31 -5.64
N MET A 311 -12.21 -21.55 -6.41
CA MET A 311 -12.27 -21.22 -7.84
C MET A 311 -12.19 -19.71 -8.12
N GLN A 312 -12.81 -18.86 -7.30
CA GLN A 312 -12.69 -17.41 -7.44
C GLN A 312 -11.26 -16.91 -7.16
N LEU A 313 -10.59 -17.50 -6.19
CA LEU A 313 -9.19 -17.23 -5.86
C LEU A 313 -8.25 -17.69 -6.98
N ILE A 314 -8.47 -18.89 -7.54
CA ILE A 314 -7.75 -19.40 -8.72
C ILE A 314 -7.87 -18.42 -9.88
N ASN A 315 -9.11 -18.05 -10.23
CA ASN A 315 -9.38 -17.08 -11.31
C ASN A 315 -8.72 -15.72 -11.07
N SER A 316 -8.65 -15.26 -9.81
CA SER A 316 -8.03 -13.99 -9.49
C SER A 316 -6.50 -14.05 -9.55
N LEU A 317 -5.90 -15.18 -9.14
CA LEU A 317 -4.47 -15.43 -9.25
C LEU A 317 -4.03 -15.46 -10.72
N THR A 318 -4.67 -16.32 -11.53
CA THR A 318 -4.29 -16.50 -12.94
C THR A 318 -4.59 -15.25 -13.78
N PHE A 319 -5.67 -14.51 -13.47
CA PHE A 319 -5.91 -13.21 -14.09
C PHE A 319 -4.73 -12.24 -13.89
N MET A 320 -4.11 -12.19 -12.71
CA MET A 320 -2.95 -11.31 -12.50
C MET A 320 -1.70 -11.73 -13.29
N LEU A 321 -1.58 -13.02 -13.64
CA LEU A 321 -0.47 -13.54 -14.44
C LEU A 321 -0.67 -13.30 -15.95
N TYR A 322 -1.90 -13.46 -16.44
CA TYR A 322 -2.20 -13.50 -17.88
C TYR A 322 -2.95 -12.26 -18.42
N ASN A 323 -3.59 -11.46 -17.57
CA ASN A 323 -4.31 -10.28 -18.04
C ASN A 323 -3.34 -9.20 -18.53
N ASP A 324 -3.36 -8.95 -19.82
CA ASP A 324 -2.68 -7.83 -20.45
C ASP A 324 -3.70 -6.94 -21.20
N PRO A 325 -4.02 -5.75 -20.67
CA PRO A 325 -4.94 -4.81 -21.33
C PRO A 325 -4.48 -4.36 -22.72
N LYS A 326 -3.21 -4.54 -23.06
CA LYS A 326 -2.61 -4.15 -24.34
C LYS A 326 -2.51 -5.31 -25.34
N ALA A 327 -2.97 -6.51 -24.98
CA ALA A 327 -2.82 -7.71 -25.82
C ALA A 327 -3.53 -7.63 -27.18
N GLY A 328 -4.54 -6.76 -27.33
CA GLY A 328 -5.24 -6.57 -28.60
C GLY A 328 -5.80 -7.90 -29.15
N GLN A 329 -5.36 -8.29 -30.36
CA GLN A 329 -5.77 -9.54 -31.00
C GLN A 329 -5.25 -10.80 -30.29
N ASN A 330 -4.17 -10.71 -29.52
CA ASN A 330 -3.60 -11.85 -28.78
C ASN A 330 -4.36 -12.15 -27.48
N LYS A 331 -5.42 -11.40 -27.17
CA LYS A 331 -6.21 -11.57 -25.95
C LYS A 331 -6.75 -13.00 -25.79
N TRP A 332 -7.16 -13.64 -26.88
CA TRP A 332 -7.69 -15.03 -26.82
C TRP A 332 -6.62 -16.03 -26.33
N VAL A 333 -5.35 -15.84 -26.67
CA VAL A 333 -4.24 -16.70 -26.21
C VAL A 333 -4.07 -16.56 -24.70
N ASN A 334 -4.12 -15.33 -24.20
CA ASN A 334 -4.02 -15.04 -22.76
C ASN A 334 -5.21 -15.61 -21.97
N ASP A 335 -6.43 -15.44 -22.50
CA ASP A 335 -7.65 -15.96 -21.88
C ASP A 335 -7.65 -17.51 -21.85
N SER A 336 -7.16 -18.15 -22.92
CA SER A 336 -6.99 -19.61 -22.98
C SER A 336 -5.87 -20.11 -22.07
N ALA A 337 -4.74 -19.41 -22.00
CA ALA A 337 -3.64 -19.71 -21.08
C ALA A 337 -4.11 -19.63 -19.62
N GLN A 338 -4.86 -18.58 -19.26
CA GLN A 338 -5.48 -18.45 -17.95
C GLN A 338 -6.36 -19.66 -17.61
N SER A 339 -7.21 -20.09 -18.55
CA SER A 339 -8.14 -21.21 -18.38
C SER A 339 -7.41 -22.56 -18.25
N ALA A 340 -6.35 -22.77 -19.03
CA ALA A 340 -5.48 -23.94 -18.91
C ALA A 340 -4.79 -24.00 -17.55
N VAL A 341 -4.21 -22.89 -17.07
CA VAL A 341 -3.56 -22.86 -15.75
C VAL A 341 -4.57 -23.07 -14.63
N ASN A 342 -5.78 -22.52 -14.73
CA ASN A 342 -6.85 -22.83 -13.78
C ASN A 342 -7.11 -24.33 -13.71
N ALA A 343 -7.22 -25.00 -14.87
CA ALA A 343 -7.44 -26.44 -14.95
C ALA A 343 -6.28 -27.24 -14.32
N MET A 344 -5.04 -26.86 -14.60
CA MET A 344 -3.85 -27.50 -14.02
C MET A 344 -3.80 -27.31 -12.49
N ILE A 345 -4.13 -26.12 -11.97
CA ILE A 345 -4.20 -25.89 -10.52
C ILE A 345 -5.25 -26.79 -9.88
N ILE A 346 -6.44 -26.90 -10.48
CA ILE A 346 -7.52 -27.74 -9.96
C ILE A 346 -7.10 -29.22 -10.01
N ALA A 347 -6.56 -29.69 -11.13
CA ALA A 347 -6.09 -31.06 -11.29
C ALA A 347 -4.99 -31.40 -10.27
N LEU A 348 -4.05 -30.48 -10.04
CA LEU A 348 -2.99 -30.65 -9.06
C LEU A 348 -3.54 -30.76 -7.63
N ILE A 349 -4.53 -29.93 -7.27
CA ILE A 349 -5.19 -29.97 -5.96
C ILE A 349 -5.92 -31.30 -5.78
N GLU A 350 -6.73 -31.73 -6.76
CA GLU A 350 -7.46 -33.00 -6.72
C GLU A 350 -6.51 -34.19 -6.62
N PHE A 351 -5.40 -34.16 -7.38
CA PHE A 351 -4.38 -35.19 -7.35
C PHE A 351 -3.68 -35.27 -5.99
N CYS A 352 -3.17 -34.15 -5.47
CA CYS A 352 -2.40 -34.11 -4.24
C CYS A 352 -3.22 -34.38 -2.98
N LEU A 353 -4.52 -34.09 -3.01
CA LEU A 353 -5.41 -34.32 -1.87
C LEU A 353 -6.05 -35.72 -1.84
N ASN A 354 -5.90 -36.51 -2.91
CA ASN A 354 -6.37 -37.89 -2.96
C ASN A 354 -5.28 -38.84 -2.42
N PRO A 355 -5.49 -39.49 -1.27
CA PRO A 355 -4.48 -40.35 -0.68
C PRO A 355 -4.10 -41.54 -1.56
N ASN A 356 -5.01 -42.02 -2.42
CA ASN A 356 -4.75 -43.20 -3.26
C ASN A 356 -3.73 -42.95 -4.38
N ASN A 357 -3.35 -41.70 -4.63
CA ASN A 357 -2.37 -41.34 -5.65
C ASN A 357 -0.92 -41.45 -5.16
N PHE A 358 -0.71 -41.71 -3.86
CA PHE A 358 0.61 -41.78 -3.23
C PHE A 358 0.79 -43.10 -2.50
N ASP A 359 2.02 -43.62 -2.52
CA ASP A 359 2.32 -44.95 -1.98
C ASP A 359 2.10 -45.04 -0.45
N ASP A 360 2.23 -43.93 0.27
CA ASP A 360 2.00 -43.84 1.71
C ASP A 360 0.51 -43.69 2.11
N HIS A 361 -0.38 -43.56 1.13
CA HIS A 361 -1.83 -43.39 1.31
C HIS A 361 -2.20 -42.16 2.15
N ILE A 362 -1.43 -41.07 2.05
CA ILE A 362 -1.67 -39.80 2.76
C ILE A 362 -1.84 -38.65 1.74
N PRO A 363 -2.71 -37.66 2.00
CA PRO A 363 -2.74 -36.43 1.20
C PRO A 363 -1.46 -35.60 1.37
N HIS A 364 -0.93 -35.08 0.26
CA HIS A 364 0.30 -34.26 0.21
C HIS A 364 0.03 -32.81 -0.24
N PRO A 365 -0.64 -31.98 0.57
CA PRO A 365 -0.92 -30.58 0.22
C PRO A 365 0.34 -29.72 0.02
N GLU A 366 1.48 -30.12 0.59
CA GLU A 366 2.77 -29.46 0.43
C GLU A 366 3.33 -29.55 -1.00
N LYS A 367 2.89 -30.53 -1.80
CA LYS A 367 3.23 -30.66 -3.22
C LYS A 367 2.42 -29.72 -4.13
N ILE A 368 1.46 -28.97 -3.59
CA ILE A 368 0.63 -28.03 -4.36
C ILE A 368 1.38 -26.69 -4.48
N THR A 369 2.23 -26.58 -5.49
CA THR A 369 3.10 -25.41 -5.74
C THR A 369 3.00 -24.93 -7.19
N LEU A 370 3.30 -23.65 -7.45
CA LEU A 370 3.40 -23.15 -8.83
C LEU A 370 4.57 -23.75 -9.61
N ASN A 371 5.63 -24.18 -8.91
CA ASN A 371 6.72 -24.95 -9.49
C ASN A 371 6.19 -26.24 -10.12
N ASN A 372 5.37 -27.00 -9.39
CA ASN A 372 4.81 -28.25 -9.90
C ASN A 372 3.76 -28.03 -11.01
N ILE A 373 3.11 -26.87 -11.07
CA ILE A 373 2.26 -26.52 -12.22
C ILE A 373 3.11 -26.25 -13.47
N ALA A 374 4.23 -25.55 -13.32
CA ALA A 374 5.16 -25.33 -14.42
C ALA A 374 5.78 -26.65 -14.90
N ASP A 375 6.18 -27.50 -13.96
CA ASP A 375 6.71 -28.83 -14.22
C ASP A 375 5.70 -29.74 -14.93
N MET A 376 4.42 -29.73 -14.52
CA MET A 376 3.34 -30.45 -15.21
C MET A 376 3.26 -30.07 -16.69
N LEU A 377 3.34 -28.77 -17.02
CA LEU A 377 3.34 -28.30 -18.40
C LEU A 377 4.60 -28.73 -19.15
N GLN A 378 5.77 -28.58 -18.53
CA GLN A 378 7.05 -28.89 -19.18
C GLN A 378 7.24 -30.39 -19.42
N GLN A 379 6.69 -31.24 -18.56
CA GLN A 379 6.82 -32.69 -18.69
C GLN A 379 5.73 -33.33 -19.54
N LEU A 380 4.46 -32.88 -19.39
CA LEU A 380 3.33 -33.49 -20.11
C LEU A 380 2.95 -32.71 -21.37
N GLY A 381 3.26 -31.42 -21.46
CA GLY A 381 2.92 -30.58 -22.60
C GLY A 381 3.89 -30.67 -23.77
N THR A 382 5.08 -31.27 -23.58
CA THR A 382 6.10 -31.43 -24.63
C THR A 382 6.21 -32.84 -25.19
N VAL A 383 5.53 -33.80 -24.57
CA VAL A 383 5.57 -35.21 -24.99
C VAL A 383 4.34 -35.50 -25.82
N ASP A 384 4.59 -35.81 -27.09
CA ASP A 384 3.58 -36.22 -28.05
C ASP A 384 3.64 -37.73 -28.25
N TYR A 385 2.48 -38.35 -28.46
CA TYR A 385 2.41 -39.77 -28.84
C TYR A 385 1.35 -40.02 -29.92
N ALA A 386 1.59 -41.04 -30.74
CA ALA A 386 0.65 -41.46 -31.77
C ALA A 386 -0.42 -42.38 -31.17
N LYS A 387 -1.69 -42.00 -31.33
CA LYS A 387 -2.84 -42.81 -30.83
C LYS A 387 -3.08 -44.09 -31.62
N ASN A 388 -2.55 -44.16 -32.83
CA ASN A 388 -2.69 -45.31 -33.71
C ASN A 388 -1.34 -45.59 -34.36
N PRO A 389 -0.71 -46.75 -34.10
CA PRO A 389 0.54 -47.14 -34.74
C PRO A 389 0.46 -47.17 -36.28
N ALA A 390 -0.74 -47.36 -36.85
CA ALA A 390 -0.97 -47.33 -38.29
C ALA A 390 -1.04 -45.91 -38.88
N ASN A 391 -1.14 -44.86 -38.06
CA ASN A 391 -1.07 -43.47 -38.50
C ASN A 391 -0.17 -42.65 -37.56
N PRO A 392 1.17 -42.76 -37.72
CA PRO A 392 2.15 -42.14 -36.83
C PRO A 392 2.16 -40.61 -36.88
N TYR A 393 1.44 -40.00 -37.83
CA TYR A 393 1.37 -38.55 -37.99
C TYR A 393 0.25 -37.87 -37.19
N ASN A 394 -0.66 -38.64 -36.60
CA ASN A 394 -1.72 -38.12 -35.75
C ASN A 394 -1.28 -38.11 -34.28
N LEU A 395 -0.42 -37.15 -33.96
CA LEU A 395 0.15 -36.96 -32.63
C LEU A 395 -0.85 -36.26 -31.69
N SER A 396 -0.75 -36.54 -30.40
CA SER A 396 -1.47 -35.81 -29.37
C SER A 396 -0.57 -35.63 -28.15
N ASP A 397 -0.61 -34.43 -27.57
CA ASP A 397 0.16 -34.09 -26.38
C ASP A 397 -0.43 -34.76 -25.12
N LEU A 398 0.45 -35.30 -24.26
CA LEU A 398 0.03 -36.04 -23.06
C LEU A 398 -0.86 -35.18 -22.13
N LEU A 399 -0.55 -33.90 -21.98
CA LEU A 399 -1.32 -32.98 -21.14
C LEU A 399 -2.78 -32.88 -21.59
N SER A 400 -3.02 -32.63 -22.88
CA SER A 400 -4.37 -32.59 -23.44
C SER A 400 -5.09 -33.93 -23.28
N GLU A 401 -4.39 -35.05 -23.48
CA GLU A 401 -4.99 -36.38 -23.32
C GLU A 401 -5.35 -36.70 -21.87
N TYR A 402 -4.53 -36.29 -20.90
CA TYR A 402 -4.87 -36.39 -19.48
C TYR A 402 -6.21 -35.71 -19.17
N PHE A 403 -6.38 -34.46 -19.58
CA PHE A 403 -7.65 -33.74 -19.34
C PHE A 403 -8.84 -34.36 -20.08
N LYS A 404 -8.64 -34.99 -21.24
CA LYS A 404 -9.70 -35.73 -21.96
C LYS A 404 -10.15 -36.99 -21.22
N HIS A 405 -9.26 -37.64 -20.48
CA HIS A 405 -9.55 -38.86 -19.72
C HIS A 405 -10.12 -38.61 -18.32
N LEU A 406 -10.11 -37.37 -17.83
CA LEU A 406 -10.82 -37.00 -16.60
C LEU A 406 -12.34 -37.24 -16.73
N ASP A 407 -13.00 -37.45 -15.58
CA ASP A 407 -14.45 -37.62 -15.51
C ASP A 407 -15.21 -36.45 -16.16
N GLN A 408 -16.38 -36.72 -16.76
CA GLN A 408 -17.18 -35.70 -17.43
C GLN A 408 -17.62 -34.56 -16.49
N ASN A 409 -17.78 -34.84 -15.20
CA ASN A 409 -18.14 -33.84 -14.21
C ASN A 409 -16.95 -33.09 -13.61
N SER A 410 -15.71 -33.51 -13.91
CA SER A 410 -14.49 -32.86 -13.41
C SER A 410 -14.49 -31.37 -13.72
N ILE A 411 -14.21 -30.57 -12.69
CA ILE A 411 -14.09 -29.12 -12.81
C ILE A 411 -12.85 -28.77 -13.64
N ALA A 412 -11.76 -29.52 -13.44
CA ALA A 412 -10.51 -29.35 -14.17
C ALA A 412 -10.70 -29.58 -15.68
N LYS A 413 -11.41 -30.65 -16.07
CA LYS A 413 -11.73 -30.94 -17.48
C LYS A 413 -12.51 -29.81 -18.14
N LYS A 414 -13.54 -29.32 -17.47
CA LYS A 414 -14.38 -28.20 -17.97
C LYS A 414 -13.56 -26.92 -18.14
N ALA A 415 -12.65 -26.63 -17.21
CA ALA A 415 -11.77 -25.48 -17.27
C ALA A 415 -10.73 -25.57 -18.41
N PHE A 416 -10.26 -26.78 -18.75
CA PHE A 416 -9.30 -27.00 -19.85
C PHE A 416 -9.94 -26.94 -21.25
N GLY A 417 -11.27 -26.94 -21.33
CA GLY A 417 -12.01 -27.07 -22.59
C GLY A 417 -11.60 -26.08 -23.69
N SER A 418 -11.37 -24.80 -23.36
CA SER A 418 -10.96 -23.78 -24.34
C SER A 418 -9.65 -24.12 -25.05
N THR A 419 -8.70 -24.71 -24.31
CA THR A 419 -7.41 -25.16 -24.83
C THR A 419 -7.57 -26.44 -25.65
N SER A 420 -8.41 -27.36 -25.19
CA SER A 420 -8.72 -28.59 -25.94
C SER A 420 -9.43 -28.34 -27.28
N PHE A 421 -10.13 -27.22 -27.45
CA PHE A 421 -10.75 -26.84 -28.72
C PHE A 421 -9.81 -26.13 -29.70
N SER A 422 -8.61 -25.73 -29.25
CA SER A 422 -7.62 -25.09 -30.11
C SER A 422 -6.91 -26.12 -30.99
N ASP A 423 -6.54 -25.70 -32.20
CA ASP A 423 -5.66 -26.49 -33.08
C ASP A 423 -4.24 -26.56 -32.52
N ASP A 424 -3.39 -27.42 -33.07
CA ASP A 424 -2.05 -27.66 -32.52
C ASP A 424 -1.17 -26.40 -32.51
N ARG A 425 -1.31 -25.54 -33.54
CA ARG A 425 -0.64 -24.22 -33.56
C ARG A 425 -1.15 -23.29 -32.47
N GLY A 426 -2.47 -23.28 -32.24
CA GLY A 426 -3.09 -22.53 -31.16
C GLY A 426 -2.63 -23.01 -29.78
N LYS A 427 -2.59 -24.33 -29.56
CA LYS A 427 -2.07 -24.92 -28.32
C LYS A 427 -0.61 -24.56 -28.08
N GLY A 428 0.25 -24.65 -29.09
CA GLY A 428 1.66 -24.26 -28.96
C GLY A 428 1.81 -22.79 -28.53
N SER A 429 0.98 -21.89 -29.07
CA SER A 429 0.95 -20.48 -28.66
C SER A 429 0.47 -20.30 -27.21
N ILE A 430 -0.54 -21.07 -26.80
CA ILE A 430 -1.07 -21.07 -25.43
C ILE A 430 0.00 -21.59 -24.46
N TYR A 431 0.61 -22.75 -24.71
CA TYR A 431 1.63 -23.36 -23.86
C TYR A 431 2.87 -22.47 -23.73
N SER A 432 3.33 -21.87 -24.84
CA SER A 432 4.42 -20.90 -24.80
C SER A 432 4.09 -19.69 -23.91
N THR A 433 2.85 -19.19 -23.98
CA THR A 433 2.39 -18.09 -23.12
C THR A 433 2.35 -18.51 -21.65
N ILE A 434 1.93 -19.75 -21.35
CA ILE A 434 1.91 -20.28 -19.99
C ILE A 434 3.33 -20.38 -19.44
N ASP A 435 4.24 -21.02 -20.17
CA ASP A 435 5.63 -21.21 -19.77
C ASP A 435 6.33 -19.88 -19.51
N GLN A 436 6.17 -18.89 -20.40
CA GLN A 436 6.70 -17.53 -20.20
C GLN A 436 6.29 -16.88 -18.87
N LYS A 437 5.08 -17.15 -18.38
CA LYS A 437 4.58 -16.58 -17.12
C LYS A 437 4.89 -17.43 -15.90
N LEU A 438 5.07 -18.75 -16.06
CA LEU A 438 5.34 -19.67 -14.95
C LEU A 438 6.83 -19.96 -14.74
N ASN A 439 7.70 -19.72 -15.72
CA ASN A 439 9.13 -20.00 -15.64
C ASN A 439 9.84 -19.25 -14.49
N ILE A 440 9.29 -18.14 -14.01
CA ILE A 440 9.78 -17.49 -12.78
C ILE A 440 9.74 -18.44 -11.56
N PHE A 441 8.75 -19.34 -11.49
CA PHE A 441 8.54 -20.25 -10.36
C PHE A 441 9.41 -21.51 -10.43
N THR A 442 10.04 -21.80 -11.57
CA THR A 442 10.99 -22.92 -11.74
C THR A 442 12.39 -22.56 -11.25
N LEU A 443 12.72 -21.26 -11.21
CA LEU A 443 13.99 -20.79 -10.66
C LEU A 443 14.14 -21.24 -9.21
N LYS A 444 15.20 -22.01 -8.90
CA LYS A 444 15.43 -22.69 -7.61
C LYS A 444 15.12 -21.84 -6.36
N LYS A 445 15.55 -20.58 -6.32
CA LYS A 445 15.27 -19.66 -5.20
C LYS A 445 13.78 -19.31 -5.06
N ASN A 446 13.11 -19.05 -6.18
CA ASN A 446 11.69 -18.74 -6.22
C ASN A 446 10.82 -19.98 -5.96
N ALA A 447 11.19 -21.14 -6.53
CA ALA A 447 10.54 -22.41 -6.24
C ALA A 447 10.52 -22.68 -4.74
N LYS A 448 11.67 -22.57 -4.06
CA LYS A 448 11.78 -22.71 -2.60
C LYS A 448 10.93 -21.70 -1.84
N MET A 449 11.03 -20.41 -2.17
CA MET A 449 10.27 -19.34 -1.52
C MET A 449 8.75 -19.52 -1.70
N THR A 450 8.30 -20.07 -2.83
CA THR A 450 6.87 -20.24 -3.15
C THR A 450 6.31 -21.63 -2.83
N SER A 451 7.10 -22.49 -2.18
CA SER A 451 6.66 -23.83 -1.79
C SER A 451 5.87 -23.83 -0.48
N GLU A 452 6.20 -22.93 0.44
CA GLU A 452 5.65 -22.91 1.80
C GLU A 452 5.10 -21.53 2.19
N ASN A 453 4.49 -21.43 3.37
CA ASN A 453 4.08 -20.16 3.97
C ASN A 453 4.72 -19.97 5.33
N THR A 454 5.45 -18.88 5.51
CA THR A 454 5.98 -18.48 6.82
C THR A 454 4.90 -17.84 7.72
N ILE A 455 3.90 -17.19 7.13
CA ILE A 455 2.83 -16.48 7.86
C ILE A 455 1.44 -16.81 7.29
N ASP A 456 0.45 -16.96 8.16
CA ASP A 456 -0.97 -16.92 7.74
C ASP A 456 -1.36 -15.45 7.50
N LEU A 457 -1.75 -15.12 6.27
CA LEU A 457 -2.16 -13.76 5.85
C LEU A 457 -3.24 -13.18 6.76
N LYS A 458 -4.16 -14.04 7.24
CA LYS A 458 -5.22 -13.65 8.18
C LYS A 458 -4.67 -12.99 9.45
N SER A 459 -3.55 -13.50 9.96
CA SER A 459 -2.96 -13.08 11.24
C SER A 459 -2.54 -11.60 11.25
N ILE A 460 -2.29 -10.99 10.09
CA ILE A 460 -1.87 -9.59 9.95
C ILE A 460 -2.94 -8.62 10.44
N GLY A 461 -4.23 -8.90 10.16
CA GLY A 461 -5.36 -8.09 10.64
C GLY A 461 -6.15 -8.73 11.78
N PHE A 462 -6.08 -10.06 11.92
CA PHE A 462 -6.76 -10.85 12.94
C PHE A 462 -5.74 -11.78 13.63
N PRO A 463 -4.88 -11.25 14.51
CA PRO A 463 -3.80 -12.02 15.13
C PRO A 463 -4.26 -13.09 16.13
N LYS A 464 -5.58 -13.14 16.41
CA LYS A 464 -6.20 -13.97 17.42
C LYS A 464 -7.44 -14.64 16.83
N TYR A 465 -7.35 -15.93 16.60
CA TYR A 465 -8.45 -16.70 16.05
C TYR A 465 -8.45 -18.14 16.53
N LEU A 466 -9.61 -18.77 16.44
CA LEU A 466 -9.87 -20.14 16.79
C LEU A 466 -10.61 -20.81 15.63
N SER A 467 -10.18 -22.00 15.25
CA SER A 467 -10.91 -22.88 14.34
C SER A 467 -11.16 -24.24 14.98
N PHE A 468 -12.30 -24.86 14.69
CA PHE A 468 -12.62 -26.23 15.12
C PHE A 468 -13.75 -26.82 14.26
N LYS A 469 -13.89 -28.15 14.28
CA LYS A 469 -14.96 -28.87 13.62
C LYS A 469 -15.86 -29.59 14.63
N LEU A 470 -17.15 -29.33 14.55
CA LEU A 470 -18.19 -30.05 15.28
C LEU A 470 -18.61 -31.29 14.49
N ILE A 471 -18.65 -32.44 15.14
CA ILE A 471 -19.02 -33.71 14.46
C ILE A 471 -20.53 -33.83 14.30
N ASN A 472 -21.31 -33.18 15.17
CA ASN A 472 -22.76 -33.33 15.17
C ASN A 472 -23.41 -32.49 14.04
N PRO A 473 -24.00 -33.12 13.01
CA PRO A 473 -24.63 -32.41 11.89
C PRO A 473 -25.83 -31.56 12.33
N ASP A 474 -26.50 -31.94 13.43
CA ASP A 474 -27.66 -31.20 13.95
C ASP A 474 -27.31 -29.80 14.46
N LEU A 475 -26.01 -29.49 14.61
CA LEU A 475 -25.54 -28.17 15.03
C LEU A 475 -25.28 -27.23 13.85
N GLU A 476 -25.33 -27.71 12.61
CA GLU A 476 -25.17 -26.87 11.41
C GLU A 476 -26.24 -25.77 11.37
N GLY A 477 -25.83 -24.54 11.08
CA GLY A 477 -26.72 -23.38 11.10
C GLY A 477 -27.19 -22.93 12.48
N LYS A 478 -26.92 -23.69 13.56
CA LYS A 478 -27.25 -23.31 14.94
C LYS A 478 -26.16 -22.42 15.55
N ILE A 479 -26.51 -21.74 16.64
CA ILE A 479 -25.60 -20.85 17.38
C ILE A 479 -24.87 -21.65 18.46
N VAL A 480 -23.55 -21.47 18.51
CA VAL A 480 -22.67 -21.93 19.59
C VAL A 480 -22.04 -20.74 20.31
N LYS A 481 -21.72 -20.94 21.58
CA LYS A 481 -21.11 -19.96 22.48
C LYS A 481 -19.65 -20.33 22.74
N LEU A 482 -18.76 -19.35 22.58
CA LEU A 482 -17.37 -19.41 23.04
C LEU A 482 -17.23 -18.52 24.26
N VAL A 483 -16.85 -19.09 25.41
CA VAL A 483 -16.62 -18.35 26.65
C VAL A 483 -15.17 -18.50 27.08
N PHE A 484 -14.47 -17.37 27.14
CA PHE A 484 -13.12 -17.31 27.69
C PHE A 484 -13.18 -16.97 29.18
N LYS A 485 -12.55 -17.79 30.01
CA LYS A 485 -12.44 -17.57 31.47
C LYS A 485 -10.99 -17.46 31.92
N SER A 486 -10.76 -16.62 32.91
CA SER A 486 -9.46 -16.56 33.57
C SER A 486 -9.16 -17.85 34.32
N ARG A 487 -7.89 -18.09 34.65
CA ARG A 487 -7.50 -19.17 35.59
C ARG A 487 -8.28 -19.16 36.91
N ARG A 488 -8.74 -17.98 37.37
CA ARG A 488 -9.55 -17.81 38.60
C ARG A 488 -11.05 -18.00 38.38
N GLY A 489 -11.50 -18.31 37.16
CA GLY A 489 -12.89 -18.59 36.81
C GLY A 489 -13.72 -17.36 36.40
N SER A 490 -13.17 -16.15 36.45
CA SER A 490 -13.89 -14.94 35.97
C SER A 490 -14.04 -14.96 34.45
N ILE A 491 -15.23 -14.65 33.94
CA ILE A 491 -15.49 -14.53 32.50
C ILE A 491 -14.74 -13.31 31.97
N LYS A 492 -13.89 -13.52 30.96
CA LYS A 492 -13.18 -12.45 30.24
C LYS A 492 -14.00 -11.96 29.05
N SER A 493 -14.56 -12.87 28.27
CA SER A 493 -15.43 -12.55 27.12
C SER A 493 -16.31 -13.75 26.75
N THR A 494 -17.42 -13.43 26.10
CA THR A 494 -18.36 -14.41 25.53
C THR A 494 -18.66 -13.99 24.11
N TYR A 495 -18.61 -14.95 23.19
CA TYR A 495 -18.91 -14.75 21.78
C TYR A 495 -19.95 -15.78 21.32
N GLU A 496 -20.83 -15.35 20.43
CA GLU A 496 -21.84 -16.20 19.80
C GLU A 496 -21.59 -16.24 18.29
N MET A 497 -21.66 -17.44 17.71
CA MET A 497 -21.48 -17.63 16.26
C MET A 497 -22.34 -18.76 15.75
N ARG A 498 -22.68 -18.66 14.46
CA ARG A 498 -23.36 -19.72 13.74
C ARG A 498 -22.33 -20.74 13.25
N VAL A 499 -22.67 -22.02 13.33
CA VAL A 499 -21.87 -23.12 12.78
C VAL A 499 -22.07 -23.18 11.27
N ASN A 500 -20.97 -23.24 10.51
CA ASN A 500 -21.04 -23.36 9.05
C ASN A 500 -21.47 -24.77 8.64
N ILE A 501 -21.85 -24.92 7.36
CA ILE A 501 -22.15 -26.21 6.74
C ILE A 501 -20.94 -27.14 6.92
N GLY A 502 -21.18 -28.42 7.21
CA GLY A 502 -20.14 -29.39 7.52
C GLY A 502 -19.54 -29.28 8.93
N GLY A 503 -20.16 -28.48 9.81
CA GLY A 503 -19.80 -28.38 11.23
C GLY A 503 -18.55 -27.54 11.53
N PHE A 504 -17.93 -26.90 10.53
CA PHE A 504 -16.74 -26.09 10.72
C PHE A 504 -17.08 -24.73 11.35
N VAL A 505 -16.23 -24.28 12.27
CA VAL A 505 -16.33 -22.98 12.91
C VAL A 505 -14.97 -22.31 12.86
N GLU A 506 -14.93 -21.08 12.39
CA GLU A 506 -13.77 -20.21 12.45
C GLU A 506 -14.19 -18.87 13.05
N TYR A 507 -13.46 -18.39 14.06
CA TYR A 507 -13.82 -17.17 14.77
C TYR A 507 -12.63 -16.32 15.16
N ASN A 508 -12.74 -15.01 14.94
CA ASN A 508 -11.74 -14.02 15.31
C ASN A 508 -12.16 -13.32 16.60
N PHE A 509 -11.25 -13.19 17.56
CA PHE A 509 -11.57 -12.63 18.87
C PHE A 509 -10.55 -11.57 19.29
N ASP A 510 -10.98 -10.60 20.10
CA ASP A 510 -10.10 -9.56 20.65
C ASP A 510 -10.17 -9.57 22.19
N VAL A 511 -9.53 -10.57 22.79
CA VAL A 511 -9.39 -10.67 24.23
C VAL A 511 -7.94 -10.99 24.59
N LYS A 512 -7.48 -10.48 25.74
CA LYS A 512 -6.17 -10.82 26.30
C LYS A 512 -6.26 -12.11 27.10
N LEU A 513 -5.53 -13.13 26.69
CA LEU A 513 -5.50 -14.46 27.31
C LEU A 513 -4.12 -14.71 27.94
N ASN A 514 -4.11 -15.48 29.01
CA ASN A 514 -2.90 -15.84 29.74
C ASN A 514 -2.78 -17.36 29.82
N ASN A 515 -1.55 -17.84 30.07
CA ASN A 515 -1.30 -19.25 30.29
C ASN A 515 -2.14 -19.82 31.45
N GLY A 516 -2.87 -20.90 31.18
CA GLY A 516 -3.78 -21.55 32.13
C GLY A 516 -5.19 -20.96 32.19
N ASP A 517 -5.55 -20.02 31.31
CA ASP A 517 -6.94 -19.62 31.09
C ASP A 517 -7.74 -20.76 30.43
N TYR A 518 -9.07 -20.65 30.44
CA TYR A 518 -9.98 -21.67 29.94
C TYR A 518 -10.84 -21.16 28.78
N LEU A 519 -11.10 -22.05 27.82
CA LEU A 519 -12.06 -21.90 26.74
C LEU A 519 -13.22 -22.87 26.97
N ILE A 520 -14.45 -22.39 26.91
CA ILE A 520 -15.66 -23.21 26.96
C ILE A 520 -16.40 -23.05 25.64
N ILE A 521 -16.72 -24.17 25.00
CA ILE A 521 -17.56 -24.23 23.81
C ILE A 521 -18.87 -24.89 24.22
N SER A 522 -19.99 -24.19 24.07
CA SER A 522 -21.33 -24.71 24.42
C SER A 522 -22.38 -24.43 23.37
N THR A 523 -23.47 -25.20 23.39
CA THR A 523 -24.69 -24.87 22.65
C THR A 523 -25.33 -23.60 23.20
N ALA A 524 -26.15 -22.91 22.39
CA ALA A 524 -26.82 -21.67 22.82
C ALA A 524 -27.65 -21.82 24.12
N ASP A 525 -28.26 -22.99 24.33
CA ASP A 525 -29.04 -23.36 25.52
C ASP A 525 -28.20 -23.90 26.68
N ASN A 526 -26.87 -23.98 26.52
CA ASN A 526 -25.90 -24.53 27.47
C ASN A 526 -26.17 -25.98 27.90
N LYS A 527 -26.99 -26.74 27.16
CA LYS A 527 -27.27 -28.15 27.47
C LYS A 527 -26.08 -29.07 27.19
N ALA A 528 -25.24 -28.72 26.21
CA ALA A 528 -24.02 -29.46 25.92
C ALA A 528 -22.83 -28.50 25.91
N GLN A 529 -21.75 -28.88 26.60
CA GLN A 529 -20.53 -28.07 26.68
C GLN A 529 -19.26 -28.93 26.68
N SER A 530 -18.18 -28.34 26.18
CA SER A 530 -16.82 -28.88 26.24
C SER A 530 -15.86 -27.79 26.73
N MET A 531 -15.02 -28.12 27.71
CA MET A 531 -14.10 -27.17 28.34
C MET A 531 -12.65 -27.55 28.07
N PHE A 532 -11.85 -26.55 27.70
CA PHE A 532 -10.45 -26.66 27.35
C PHE A 532 -9.60 -25.71 28.19
N LYS A 533 -8.39 -26.16 28.54
CA LYS A 533 -7.35 -25.37 29.17
C LYS A 533 -6.35 -24.91 28.12
N LEU A 534 -6.04 -23.62 28.13
CA LEU A 534 -5.14 -23.00 27.17
C LEU A 534 -3.71 -23.02 27.70
N LYS A 535 -2.78 -23.58 26.92
CA LYS A 535 -1.35 -23.59 27.20
C LYS A 535 -0.60 -22.88 26.09
N PHE A 536 0.09 -21.81 26.48
CA PHE A 536 0.83 -20.96 25.54
C PHE A 536 2.27 -21.44 25.46
N SER A 537 2.77 -21.59 24.24
CA SER A 537 4.20 -21.79 24.00
C SER A 537 4.96 -20.47 24.16
N LYS A 538 6.24 -20.54 24.56
CA LYS A 538 7.13 -19.36 24.52
C LYS A 538 7.65 -19.07 23.11
N THR A 539 7.68 -20.08 22.24
CA THR A 539 8.32 -20.03 20.92
C THR A 539 7.32 -20.02 19.77
N SER A 540 6.10 -20.53 19.98
CA SER A 540 5.06 -20.61 18.94
C SER A 540 3.87 -19.71 19.24
N LYS A 541 3.25 -19.18 18.17
CA LYS A 541 1.98 -18.46 18.20
C LYS A 541 0.77 -19.41 18.28
N GLU A 542 0.98 -20.70 18.02
CA GLU A 542 -0.01 -21.74 18.24
C GLU A 542 -0.20 -22.00 19.74
N VAL A 543 -1.46 -22.06 20.15
CA VAL A 543 -1.85 -22.33 21.54
C VAL A 543 -2.31 -23.78 21.64
N GLU A 544 -1.70 -24.53 22.56
CA GLU A 544 -2.14 -25.88 22.87
C GLU A 544 -3.49 -25.80 23.61
N VAL A 545 -4.55 -26.34 22.98
CA VAL A 545 -5.91 -26.37 23.52
C VAL A 545 -6.20 -27.74 24.11
N LEU A 546 -5.94 -27.91 25.41
CA LEU A 546 -6.00 -29.21 26.09
C LEU A 546 -7.38 -29.48 26.69
N PRO A 547 -7.99 -30.66 26.49
CA PRO A 547 -9.28 -30.99 27.09
C PRO A 547 -9.17 -31.03 28.63
N PHE A 548 -10.14 -30.43 29.34
CA PHE A 548 -10.11 -30.32 30.80
C PHE A 548 -11.26 -31.04 31.52
N LYS A 549 -12.51 -30.96 31.02
CA LYS A 549 -13.69 -31.60 31.63
C LYS A 549 -14.59 -32.27 30.57
N LYS A 550 -15.29 -33.34 30.98
CA LYS A 550 -16.05 -34.32 30.17
C LYS A 550 -16.74 -33.72 28.92
N LYS A 551 -16.55 -34.36 27.75
CA LYS A 551 -17.08 -33.97 26.43
C LYS A 551 -18.55 -34.36 26.28
N GLU A 552 -19.46 -33.40 26.35
CA GLU A 552 -20.84 -33.57 25.82
C GLU A 552 -20.91 -33.12 24.36
N LEU A 553 -20.01 -32.21 23.93
CA LEU A 553 -19.89 -31.76 22.56
C LEU A 553 -18.67 -32.41 21.88
N SER A 554 -18.90 -33.14 20.78
CA SER A 554 -17.85 -33.79 20.00
C SER A 554 -17.15 -32.79 19.07
N ILE A 555 -15.92 -32.41 19.44
CA ILE A 555 -15.09 -31.44 18.72
C ILE A 555 -13.81 -32.11 18.21
N LYS A 556 -13.45 -31.86 16.95
CA LYS A 556 -12.20 -32.26 16.29
C LYS A 556 -11.46 -31.04 15.75
N GLN A 557 -10.16 -31.23 15.47
CA GLN A 557 -9.32 -30.24 14.77
C GLN A 557 -9.35 -28.84 15.39
N ILE A 558 -9.31 -28.76 16.72
CA ILE A 558 -9.27 -27.47 17.42
C ILE A 558 -7.88 -26.86 17.29
N GLN A 559 -7.80 -25.68 16.69
CA GLN A 559 -6.57 -24.92 16.48
C GLN A 559 -6.79 -23.47 16.92
N MET A 560 -5.83 -22.92 17.65
CA MET A 560 -5.89 -21.55 18.14
C MET A 560 -4.58 -20.84 17.87
N HIS A 561 -4.66 -19.78 17.08
CA HIS A 561 -3.56 -18.86 16.87
C HIS A 561 -3.73 -17.64 17.78
N TYR A 562 -2.68 -17.26 18.48
CA TYR A 562 -2.68 -16.10 19.37
C TYR A 562 -1.39 -15.29 19.28
N SER A 563 -1.52 -14.01 18.94
CA SER A 563 -0.47 -13.01 19.09
C SER A 563 -1.03 -11.69 19.61
N ASP A 564 -0.29 -11.03 20.51
CA ASP A 564 -0.53 -9.64 20.92
C ASP A 564 0.35 -8.64 20.16
N LYS A 565 1.23 -9.13 19.28
CA LYS A 565 2.15 -8.31 18.49
C LYS A 565 1.55 -7.93 17.13
N PRO A 566 1.67 -6.67 16.69
CA PRO A 566 1.39 -6.30 15.31
C PRO A 566 2.44 -6.88 14.36
N THR A 567 2.09 -7.01 13.08
CA THR A 567 2.98 -7.57 12.05
C THR A 567 3.45 -6.46 11.11
N ALA A 568 4.74 -6.47 10.73
CA ALA A 568 5.28 -5.64 9.66
C ALA A 568 5.85 -6.54 8.57
N VAL A 569 5.37 -6.40 7.33
CA VAL A 569 5.88 -7.11 6.15
C VAL A 569 6.48 -6.08 5.21
N PHE A 570 7.76 -6.25 4.87
CA PHE A 570 8.43 -5.48 3.83
C PHE A 570 8.52 -6.31 2.56
N MET A 571 8.25 -5.73 1.40
CA MET A 571 8.36 -6.39 0.11
C MET A 571 9.52 -5.75 -0.65
N LYS A 572 10.65 -6.46 -0.75
CA LYS A 572 11.80 -6.01 -1.53
C LYS A 572 11.59 -6.48 -2.97
N ILE A 573 11.45 -5.54 -3.88
CA ILE A 573 11.18 -5.79 -5.29
C ILE A 573 12.37 -5.32 -6.11
N PRO A 574 13.04 -6.18 -6.90
CA PRO A 574 14.15 -5.75 -7.74
C PRO A 574 13.66 -4.73 -8.79
N ASP A 575 14.33 -3.58 -8.87
CA ASP A 575 14.00 -2.52 -9.82
C ASP A 575 14.43 -2.85 -11.26
N TYR A 576 15.47 -3.68 -11.40
CA TYR A 576 16.03 -4.13 -12.68
C TYR A 576 15.31 -5.33 -13.30
N ASN A 577 14.53 -6.11 -12.53
CA ASN A 577 13.83 -7.29 -13.03
C ASN A 577 12.32 -7.24 -12.74
N PRO A 578 11.49 -6.83 -13.71
CA PRO A 578 10.05 -6.74 -13.52
C PRO A 578 9.34 -8.09 -13.40
N ALA A 579 10.00 -9.21 -13.73
CA ALA A 579 9.38 -10.54 -13.71
C ALA A 579 8.83 -10.89 -12.32
N ASN A 580 9.57 -10.54 -11.27
CA ASN A 580 9.19 -10.87 -9.89
C ASN A 580 8.13 -9.93 -9.31
N ASN A 581 7.86 -8.79 -9.95
CA ASN A 581 6.94 -7.76 -9.43
C ASN A 581 5.50 -8.28 -9.29
N VAL A 582 5.11 -9.28 -10.09
CA VAL A 582 3.78 -9.88 -10.02
C VAL A 582 3.53 -10.58 -8.68
N LEU A 583 4.55 -11.16 -8.04
CA LEU A 583 4.44 -11.84 -6.75
C LEU A 583 4.04 -10.87 -5.62
N ALA A 584 4.61 -9.66 -5.61
CA ALA A 584 4.22 -8.63 -4.64
C ALA A 584 2.74 -8.23 -4.81
N SER A 585 2.28 -8.07 -6.06
CA SER A 585 0.89 -7.75 -6.35
C SER A 585 -0.06 -8.89 -5.96
N ILE A 586 0.33 -10.14 -6.20
CA ILE A 586 -0.41 -11.32 -5.75
C ILE A 586 -0.53 -11.33 -4.22
N PHE A 587 0.57 -11.12 -3.50
CA PHE A 587 0.59 -11.05 -2.04
C PHE A 587 -0.37 -9.98 -1.51
N VAL A 588 -0.29 -8.75 -2.03
CA VAL A 588 -1.16 -7.63 -1.61
C VAL A 588 -2.63 -7.96 -1.89
N ASN A 589 -2.95 -8.52 -3.05
CA ASN A 589 -4.34 -8.84 -3.42
C ASN A 589 -4.92 -9.98 -2.58
N GLN A 590 -4.14 -11.05 -2.34
CA GLN A 590 -4.57 -12.16 -1.48
C GLN A 590 -4.71 -11.74 -0.03
N LEU A 591 -3.78 -10.92 0.47
CA LEU A 591 -3.86 -10.36 1.81
C LEU A 591 -5.14 -9.52 1.98
N TYR A 592 -5.41 -8.60 1.05
CA TYR A 592 -6.64 -7.81 1.11
C TYR A 592 -7.87 -8.70 1.05
N THR A 593 -7.92 -9.66 0.13
CA THR A 593 -9.07 -10.57 -0.04
C THR A 593 -9.34 -11.35 1.23
N GLU A 594 -8.32 -11.97 1.82
CA GLU A 594 -8.48 -12.73 3.06
C GLU A 594 -8.92 -11.84 4.22
N LEU A 595 -8.30 -10.67 4.41
CA LEU A 595 -8.71 -9.75 5.49
C LEU A 595 -10.12 -9.21 5.30
N ALA A 596 -10.50 -8.88 4.06
CA ALA A 596 -11.83 -8.39 3.73
C ALA A 596 -12.92 -9.45 3.98
N ARG A 597 -12.64 -10.71 3.63
CA ARG A 597 -13.49 -11.86 3.93
C ARG A 597 -13.65 -12.05 5.44
N GLN A 598 -12.54 -12.00 6.17
CA GLN A 598 -12.53 -12.15 7.63
C GLN A 598 -13.30 -11.04 8.37
N CYS A 599 -13.34 -9.83 7.81
CA CYS A 599 -14.19 -8.75 8.32
C CYS A 599 -15.68 -9.11 8.29
N SER A 600 -16.16 -9.92 7.33
CA SER A 600 -17.56 -10.34 7.27
C SER A 600 -17.99 -11.19 8.48
N PHE A 601 -17.05 -11.84 9.16
CA PHE A 601 -17.31 -12.71 10.32
C PHE A 601 -17.17 -12.00 11.68
N VAL A 602 -16.74 -10.73 11.71
CA VAL A 602 -16.49 -9.98 12.95
C VAL A 602 -17.50 -8.85 13.13
N ALA A 603 -17.96 -8.66 14.37
CA ALA A 603 -18.85 -7.56 14.72
C ALA A 603 -18.21 -6.21 14.37
N GLY A 604 -18.92 -5.40 13.59
CA GLY A 604 -18.45 -4.09 13.12
C GLY A 604 -17.68 -4.12 11.79
N HIS A 605 -17.51 -5.30 11.18
CA HIS A 605 -16.96 -5.49 9.84
C HIS A 605 -15.58 -4.88 9.61
N LYS A 606 -14.70 -4.94 10.61
CA LYS A 606 -13.37 -4.33 10.63
C LYS A 606 -12.32 -5.31 11.10
N THR A 607 -11.08 -5.10 10.65
CA THR A 607 -9.91 -5.76 11.23
C THR A 607 -9.76 -5.39 12.71
N ILE A 608 -9.36 -6.37 13.53
CA ILE A 608 -9.08 -6.16 14.96
C ILE A 608 -7.85 -5.25 15.10
N THR A 609 -6.79 -5.56 14.35
CA THR A 609 -5.60 -4.72 14.23
C THR A 609 -5.68 -3.95 12.91
N ARG A 610 -5.58 -2.63 12.97
CA ARG A 610 -5.54 -1.77 11.77
C ARG A 610 -4.38 -2.19 10.87
N VAL A 611 -4.64 -2.32 9.58
CA VAL A 611 -3.60 -2.66 8.58
C VAL A 611 -3.32 -1.44 7.73
N GLN A 612 -2.05 -1.05 7.63
CA GLN A 612 -1.56 0.06 6.82
C GLN A 612 -0.70 -0.48 5.67
N MET A 613 -1.24 -0.38 4.46
CA MET A 613 -0.57 -0.73 3.21
C MET A 613 0.16 0.52 2.70
N ILE A 614 1.47 0.58 2.89
CA ILE A 614 2.34 1.67 2.44
C ILE A 614 3.00 1.22 1.15
N LEU A 615 2.41 1.57 0.02
CA LEU A 615 2.88 1.15 -1.29
C LEU A 615 3.74 2.26 -1.90
N ASP A 616 5.05 2.24 -1.57
CA ASP A 616 6.00 3.09 -2.28
C ASP A 616 6.11 2.68 -3.74
N GLU A 617 6.34 3.65 -4.61
CA GLU A 617 6.37 3.49 -6.07
C GLU A 617 5.20 2.65 -6.63
N PHE A 618 4.00 2.92 -6.14
CA PHE A 618 2.80 2.12 -6.47
C PHE A 618 2.58 1.95 -7.99
N SER A 619 2.93 2.95 -8.80
CA SER A 619 2.83 2.88 -10.27
C SER A 619 3.79 1.88 -10.92
N ASN A 620 4.86 1.46 -10.23
CA ASN A 620 5.81 0.46 -10.72
C ASN A 620 5.34 -0.98 -10.47
N MET A 621 4.41 -1.19 -9.52
CA MET A 621 3.83 -2.50 -9.27
C MET A 621 2.97 -2.99 -10.44
N THR A 622 2.82 -4.32 -10.56
CA THR A 622 1.84 -4.92 -11.47
C THR A 622 0.43 -4.51 -11.02
N PRO A 623 -0.45 -4.03 -11.92
CA PRO A 623 -1.76 -3.52 -11.53
C PRO A 623 -2.56 -4.52 -10.69
N LEU A 624 -2.95 -4.07 -9.49
CA LEU A 624 -3.87 -4.82 -8.62
C LEU A 624 -5.27 -4.87 -9.24
N LYS A 625 -5.87 -6.06 -9.29
CA LYS A 625 -7.23 -6.28 -9.77
C LYS A 625 -8.24 -5.50 -8.91
N ASN A 626 -9.18 -4.80 -9.55
CA ASN A 626 -10.30 -4.07 -8.92
C ASN A 626 -9.88 -3.04 -7.85
N MET A 627 -8.72 -2.40 -8.04
CA MET A 627 -8.17 -1.45 -7.05
C MET A 627 -9.13 -0.28 -6.73
N ASP A 628 -9.86 0.22 -7.73
CA ASP A 628 -10.92 1.22 -7.61
C ASP A 628 -12.00 0.82 -6.58
N SER A 629 -12.45 -0.44 -6.64
CA SER A 629 -13.44 -1.01 -5.74
C SER A 629 -12.86 -1.29 -4.36
N ILE A 630 -11.59 -1.74 -4.30
CA ILE A 630 -10.85 -1.95 -3.04
C ILE A 630 -10.74 -0.62 -2.27
N MET A 631 -10.35 0.46 -2.94
CA MET A 631 -10.18 1.79 -2.34
C MET A 631 -11.49 2.37 -1.80
N THR A 632 -12.63 1.99 -2.37
CA THR A 632 -13.95 2.48 -1.94
C THR A 632 -14.40 1.83 -0.62
N VAL A 633 -14.04 0.57 -0.36
CA VAL A 633 -14.57 -0.22 0.78
C VAL A 633 -13.54 -0.43 1.90
N SER A 634 -12.25 -0.48 1.57
CA SER A 634 -11.18 -0.90 2.50
C SER A 634 -11.04 -0.01 3.75
N ALA A 635 -11.19 1.32 3.62
CA ALA A 635 -11.20 2.21 4.79
C ALA A 635 -12.28 1.85 5.82
N GLY A 636 -13.47 1.45 5.35
CA GLY A 636 -14.56 0.98 6.20
C GLY A 636 -14.21 -0.30 6.96
N ARG A 637 -13.34 -1.14 6.40
CA ARG A 637 -12.81 -2.38 6.97
C ARG A 637 -11.56 -2.17 7.84
N ASN A 638 -11.12 -0.93 8.05
CA ASN A 638 -9.91 -0.58 8.81
C ASN A 638 -8.60 -1.12 8.16
N ILE A 639 -8.64 -1.26 6.83
CA ILE A 639 -7.50 -1.55 5.95
C ILE A 639 -7.24 -0.29 5.14
N LEU A 640 -6.09 0.35 5.36
CA LEU A 640 -5.79 1.67 4.83
C LEU A 640 -4.65 1.57 3.82
N PHE A 641 -4.73 2.42 2.80
CA PHE A 641 -3.76 2.45 1.71
C PHE A 641 -3.11 3.83 1.65
N THR A 642 -1.79 3.86 1.67
CA THR A 642 -0.97 5.01 1.35
C THR A 642 -0.23 4.70 0.06
N LEU A 643 -0.66 5.35 -1.02
CA LEU A 643 -0.13 5.15 -2.37
C LEU A 643 0.89 6.25 -2.65
N ALA A 644 2.14 5.88 -2.90
CA ALA A 644 3.20 6.83 -3.23
C ALA A 644 3.55 6.74 -4.73
N ILE A 645 3.25 7.79 -5.48
CA ILE A 645 3.44 7.85 -6.94
C ILE A 645 4.32 9.04 -7.33
N GLN A 646 4.88 9.04 -8.55
CA GLN A 646 5.70 10.17 -9.01
C GLN A 646 4.84 11.27 -9.64
N SER A 647 3.78 10.91 -10.36
CA SER A 647 2.82 11.84 -10.96
C SER A 647 1.46 11.19 -11.18
N LEU A 648 0.40 12.00 -11.29
CA LEU A 648 -0.95 11.49 -11.61
C LEU A 648 -1.01 10.83 -12.99
N SER A 649 -0.20 11.31 -13.93
CA SER A 649 -0.12 10.78 -15.29
C SER A 649 0.40 9.33 -15.32
N GLN A 650 1.33 8.95 -14.43
CA GLN A 650 1.78 7.56 -14.30
C GLN A 650 0.69 6.63 -13.78
N LEU A 651 -0.13 7.10 -12.84
CA LEU A 651 -1.29 6.35 -12.35
C LEU A 651 -2.28 6.10 -13.49
N SER A 652 -2.63 7.16 -14.24
CA SER A 652 -3.50 7.09 -15.43
C SER A 652 -3.00 6.13 -16.49
N SER A 653 -1.69 6.05 -16.72
CA SER A 653 -1.10 5.12 -17.69
C SER A 653 -1.22 3.66 -17.27
N LYS A 654 -1.32 3.37 -15.97
CA LYS A 654 -1.32 2.00 -15.41
C LYS A 654 -2.72 1.45 -15.22
N TYR A 655 -3.63 2.27 -14.70
CA TYR A 655 -5.00 1.87 -14.37
C TYR A 655 -6.05 2.42 -15.35
N GLY A 656 -5.66 3.23 -16.33
CA GLY A 656 -6.61 3.95 -17.18
C GLY A 656 -7.19 5.19 -16.50
N ASN A 657 -7.79 6.08 -17.29
CA ASN A 657 -8.24 7.39 -16.81
C ASN A 657 -9.39 7.31 -15.81
N SER A 658 -10.39 6.43 -16.04
CA SER A 658 -11.55 6.25 -15.17
C SER A 658 -11.12 5.77 -13.78
N ASP A 659 -10.40 4.66 -13.74
CA ASP A 659 -10.11 3.96 -12.49
C ASP A 659 -9.09 4.75 -11.67
N SER A 660 -8.13 5.39 -12.32
CA SER A 660 -7.18 6.29 -11.67
C SER A 660 -7.86 7.48 -11.00
N GLN A 661 -8.93 8.01 -11.60
CA GLN A 661 -9.70 9.08 -11.00
C GLN A 661 -10.44 8.59 -9.74
N VAL A 662 -11.06 7.41 -9.79
CA VAL A 662 -11.73 6.80 -8.63
C VAL A 662 -10.73 6.51 -7.50
N ILE A 663 -9.55 5.97 -7.81
CA ILE A 663 -8.47 5.73 -6.84
C ILE A 663 -8.05 7.04 -6.16
N LYS A 664 -7.85 8.10 -6.94
CA LYS A 664 -7.47 9.44 -6.42
C LYS A 664 -8.57 10.04 -5.56
N GLU A 665 -9.83 10.00 -5.99
CA GLU A 665 -10.96 10.58 -5.26
C GLU A 665 -11.25 9.87 -3.92
N ASN A 666 -10.94 8.58 -3.83
CA ASN A 666 -11.01 7.83 -2.58
C ASN A 666 -9.84 8.09 -1.61
N CYS A 667 -8.79 8.82 -2.04
CA CYS A 667 -7.73 9.29 -1.15
C CYS A 667 -8.14 10.61 -0.49
N GLN A 668 -8.40 10.59 0.82
CA GLN A 668 -8.86 11.78 1.55
C GLN A 668 -7.73 12.80 1.76
N ASN A 669 -6.48 12.33 1.84
CA ASN A 669 -5.29 13.18 1.91
C ASN A 669 -4.52 13.08 0.60
N LEU A 670 -4.46 14.17 -0.15
CA LEU A 670 -3.61 14.29 -1.35
C LEU A 670 -2.42 15.17 -1.01
N CYS A 671 -1.22 14.59 -0.95
CA CYS A 671 0.00 15.24 -0.53
C CYS A 671 0.98 15.38 -1.69
N LEU A 672 1.15 16.60 -2.18
CA LEU A 672 2.16 16.94 -3.18
C LEU A 672 3.43 17.45 -2.51
N ILE A 673 4.52 16.72 -2.68
CA ILE A 673 5.86 17.10 -2.22
C ILE A 673 6.58 17.86 -3.33
N LYS A 674 6.74 17.21 -4.49
CA LYS A 674 7.32 17.84 -5.69
C LYS A 674 6.94 17.04 -6.94
N SER A 675 6.52 17.72 -8.00
CA SER A 675 6.25 17.08 -9.29
C SER A 675 6.86 17.89 -10.43
N THR A 676 7.43 17.19 -11.41
CA THR A 676 7.89 17.76 -12.68
C THR A 676 6.77 17.83 -13.72
N ASP A 677 5.68 17.08 -13.53
CA ASP A 677 4.53 17.08 -14.42
C ASP A 677 3.67 18.34 -14.24
N TYR A 678 3.58 19.16 -15.30
CA TYR A 678 2.82 20.40 -15.31
C TYR A 678 1.32 20.17 -15.06
N LYS A 679 0.75 19.07 -15.59
CA LYS A 679 -0.69 18.77 -15.42
C LYS A 679 -1.01 18.54 -13.94
N THR A 680 -0.20 17.70 -13.28
CA THR A 680 -0.30 17.45 -11.84
C THR A 680 -0.16 18.76 -11.03
N ASN A 681 0.83 19.60 -11.33
CA ASN A 681 1.04 20.87 -10.61
C ASN A 681 -0.13 21.85 -10.79
N LYS A 682 -0.64 21.96 -12.02
CA LYS A 682 -1.79 22.81 -12.36
C LYS A 682 -3.04 22.36 -11.62
N GLU A 683 -3.31 21.06 -11.59
CA GLU A 683 -4.45 20.48 -10.87
C GLU A 683 -4.41 20.82 -9.37
N PHE A 684 -3.25 20.69 -8.72
CA PHE A 684 -3.10 21.07 -7.31
C PHE A 684 -3.26 22.57 -7.06
N ALA A 685 -2.75 23.42 -7.94
CA ALA A 685 -2.90 24.86 -7.85
C ALA A 685 -4.37 25.29 -8.00
N GLU A 686 -5.08 24.73 -8.97
CA GLU A 686 -6.51 24.98 -9.20
C GLU A 686 -7.36 24.47 -8.04
N ALA A 687 -7.05 23.29 -7.50
CA ALA A 687 -7.74 22.72 -6.34
C ALA A 687 -7.55 23.53 -5.04
N CYS A 688 -6.49 24.35 -4.95
CA CYS A 688 -6.33 25.31 -3.85
C CYS A 688 -7.29 26.50 -3.94
N GLY A 689 -7.86 26.75 -5.13
CA GLY A 689 -8.80 27.82 -5.41
C GLY A 689 -8.17 29.21 -5.51
N THR A 690 -9.03 30.21 -5.71
CA THR A 690 -8.66 31.62 -5.86
C THR A 690 -9.05 32.43 -4.62
N LYS A 691 -8.34 33.54 -4.40
CA LYS A 691 -8.67 34.59 -3.44
C LYS A 691 -8.92 35.91 -4.16
N THR A 692 -9.85 36.70 -3.62
CA THR A 692 -10.14 38.04 -4.15
C THR A 692 -9.13 39.05 -3.61
N ILE A 693 -8.42 39.74 -4.51
CA ILE A 693 -7.56 40.88 -4.17
C ILE A 693 -8.19 42.14 -4.77
N GLU A 694 -8.05 43.27 -4.07
CA GLU A 694 -8.44 44.57 -4.61
C GLU A 694 -7.26 45.18 -5.33
N SER A 695 -7.40 45.36 -6.63
CA SER A 695 -6.45 46.11 -7.44
C SER A 695 -6.88 47.56 -7.46
N SER A 696 -6.00 48.46 -7.05
CA SER A 696 -6.24 49.90 -7.09
C SER A 696 -5.36 50.54 -8.16
N ASN A 697 -5.98 51.02 -9.24
CA ASN A 697 -5.29 51.84 -10.22
C ASN A 697 -5.39 53.31 -9.78
N VAL A 698 -4.23 53.92 -9.53
CA VAL A 698 -4.11 55.33 -9.13
C VAL A 698 -3.62 56.12 -10.34
N SER A 699 -4.50 56.89 -10.97
CA SER A 699 -4.11 57.87 -11.99
C SER A 699 -3.83 59.22 -11.32
N LYS A 700 -2.60 59.72 -11.45
CA LYS A 700 -2.20 61.04 -10.95
C LYS A 700 -2.19 62.05 -12.10
N SER A 701 -3.03 63.08 -12.00
CA SER A 701 -2.98 64.24 -12.90
C SER A 701 -1.77 65.12 -12.54
N LEU A 702 -1.13 65.73 -13.56
CA LEU A 702 0.13 66.50 -13.46
C LEU A 702 0.04 67.73 -12.51
N MET A 703 -1.18 68.11 -12.10
CA MET A 703 -1.45 69.30 -11.29
C MET A 703 -2.23 68.95 -10.00
N ASN A 704 -1.71 67.98 -9.24
CA ASN A 704 -1.82 67.72 -7.79
C ASN A 704 -3.11 68.02 -6.97
N THR A 705 -4.28 68.23 -7.58
CA THR A 705 -5.50 68.60 -6.82
C THR A 705 -6.54 67.48 -6.73
N THR A 706 -6.47 66.44 -7.58
CA THR A 706 -7.43 65.31 -7.56
C THR A 706 -6.76 63.98 -7.89
N GLN A 707 -6.90 63.00 -6.98
CA GLN A 707 -6.50 61.61 -7.19
C GLN A 707 -7.75 60.77 -7.46
N ASN A 708 -7.88 60.23 -8.67
CA ASN A 708 -8.91 59.25 -8.96
C ASN A 708 -8.36 57.85 -8.67
N VAL A 709 -8.98 57.15 -7.72
CA VAL A 709 -8.62 55.78 -7.36
C VAL A 709 -9.74 54.86 -7.82
N ASN A 710 -9.48 54.10 -8.88
CA ASN A 710 -10.38 53.04 -9.32
C ASN A 710 -9.99 51.74 -8.63
N VAL A 711 -10.91 51.18 -7.84
CA VAL A 711 -10.73 49.91 -7.12
C VAL A 711 -11.54 48.84 -7.82
N SER A 712 -10.89 47.80 -8.32
CA SER A 712 -11.52 46.63 -8.95
C SER A 712 -11.20 45.35 -8.18
N ALA A 713 -12.10 44.37 -8.28
CA ALA A 713 -11.95 43.05 -7.69
C ALA A 713 -11.27 42.10 -8.69
N GLU A 714 -10.13 41.53 -8.33
CA GLU A 714 -9.40 40.59 -9.17
C GLU A 714 -9.33 39.20 -8.52
N ALA A 715 -9.46 38.16 -9.34
CA ALA A 715 -9.30 36.77 -8.92
C ALA A 715 -7.82 36.39 -9.01
N VAL A 716 -7.18 36.11 -7.88
CA VAL A 716 -5.78 35.68 -7.86
C VAL A 716 -5.71 34.25 -7.32
N PRO A 717 -5.03 33.31 -8.00
CA PRO A 717 -4.80 31.96 -7.47
C PRO A 717 -4.19 32.01 -6.07
N LEU A 718 -4.64 31.11 -5.17
CA LEU A 718 -4.08 31.05 -3.82
C LEU A 718 -2.58 30.70 -3.84
N ILE A 719 -2.20 29.85 -4.80
CA ILE A 719 -0.83 29.51 -5.16
C ILE A 719 -0.76 29.36 -6.69
N THR A 720 0.29 29.89 -7.31
CA THR A 720 0.50 29.74 -8.75
C THR A 720 1.09 28.37 -9.07
N THR A 721 0.85 27.87 -10.28
CA THR A 721 1.43 26.61 -10.75
C THR A 721 2.95 26.61 -10.67
N ASP A 722 3.60 27.75 -10.97
CA ASP A 722 5.05 27.90 -10.86
C ASP A 722 5.52 27.78 -9.41
N ARG A 723 4.80 28.38 -8.45
CA ARG A 723 5.14 28.23 -7.03
C ARG A 723 5.00 26.79 -6.54
N VAL A 724 4.02 26.05 -7.06
CA VAL A 724 3.84 24.61 -6.79
C VAL A 724 4.97 23.77 -7.39
N LYS A 725 5.43 24.13 -8.60
CA LYS A 725 6.60 23.48 -9.23
C LYS A 725 7.88 23.70 -8.41
N ASP A 726 8.04 24.90 -7.86
CA ASP A 726 9.24 25.33 -7.11
C ASP A 726 9.14 25.08 -5.60
N LEU A 727 8.38 24.07 -5.17
CA LEU A 727 8.38 23.64 -3.76
C LEU A 727 9.81 23.32 -3.29
N GLY A 728 10.18 23.95 -2.18
CA GLY A 728 11.48 23.81 -1.53
C GLY A 728 11.59 22.55 -0.68
N MET A 729 12.77 22.32 -0.12
CA MET A 729 13.01 21.16 0.74
C MET A 729 12.09 21.17 1.97
N GLY A 730 11.42 20.04 2.21
CA GLY A 730 10.46 19.86 3.31
C GLY A 730 9.13 20.63 3.15
N GLU A 731 8.99 21.46 2.11
CA GLU A 731 7.70 22.06 1.77
C GLU A 731 6.81 21.05 1.08
N ARG A 732 5.50 21.12 1.38
CA ARG A 732 4.50 20.28 0.73
C ARG A 732 3.13 20.90 0.77
N LEU A 733 2.30 20.55 -0.19
CA LEU A 733 0.93 21.00 -0.33
C LEU A 733 -0.02 19.82 -0.10
N ILE A 734 -0.91 19.94 0.88
CA ILE A 734 -1.88 18.89 1.21
C ILE A 734 -3.30 19.39 0.96
N LEU A 735 -4.05 18.63 0.15
CA LEU A 735 -5.47 18.80 -0.07
C LEU A 735 -6.24 17.77 0.74
N ARG A 736 -7.31 18.21 1.41
CA ARG A 736 -8.07 17.44 2.40
C ARG A 736 -9.57 17.80 2.38
N PRO A 737 -10.25 17.68 1.24
CA PRO A 737 -11.57 18.31 1.02
C PRO A 737 -12.69 17.76 1.91
N LEU A 738 -12.53 16.55 2.47
CA LEU A 738 -13.60 15.82 3.14
C LEU A 738 -13.75 16.10 4.64
N ILE A 739 -12.86 16.90 5.24
CA ILE A 739 -12.97 17.24 6.66
C ILE A 739 -14.10 18.25 6.90
N ARG A 740 -15.10 17.83 7.67
CA ARG A 740 -16.30 18.62 8.01
C ARG A 740 -16.44 18.96 9.48
N GLN A 741 -15.68 18.27 10.35
CA GLN A 741 -15.70 18.47 11.79
C GLN A 741 -14.27 18.49 12.35
N ASN A 742 -14.07 19.27 13.41
CA ASN A 742 -12.83 19.24 14.17
C ASN A 742 -12.88 18.15 15.27
N LYS A 743 -11.81 17.97 16.04
CA LYS A 743 -11.73 16.94 17.08
C LYS A 743 -12.72 17.11 18.25
N TYR A 744 -13.41 18.25 18.31
CA TYR A 744 -14.43 18.57 19.29
C TYR A 744 -15.87 18.40 18.74
N GLY A 745 -16.01 17.96 17.49
CA GLY A 745 -17.31 17.77 16.82
C GLY A 745 -17.93 19.05 16.26
N PHE A 746 -17.20 20.17 16.26
CA PHE A 746 -17.70 21.42 15.68
C PHE A 746 -17.51 21.44 14.16
N LYS A 747 -18.51 21.96 13.45
CA LYS A 747 -18.45 22.15 11.99
C LYS A 747 -17.24 23.01 11.63
N THR A 748 -16.42 22.49 10.72
CA THR A 748 -15.26 23.20 10.19
C THR A 748 -15.24 23.11 8.67
N GLN A 749 -14.59 24.07 8.03
CA GLN A 749 -14.33 24.04 6.60
C GLN A 749 -12.91 23.53 6.38
N ALA A 750 -12.75 22.59 5.46
CA ALA A 750 -11.43 22.15 5.03
C ALA A 750 -10.77 23.23 4.17
N HIS A 751 -9.57 23.63 4.56
CA HIS A 751 -8.71 24.51 3.79
C HIS A 751 -7.47 23.70 3.35
N PRO A 752 -6.86 24.02 2.19
CA PRO A 752 -5.57 23.45 1.82
C PRO A 752 -4.52 23.73 2.89
N ILE A 753 -3.55 22.85 3.05
CA ILE A 753 -2.42 23.04 3.97
C ILE A 753 -1.18 23.23 3.12
N PHE A 754 -0.54 24.38 3.27
CA PHE A 754 0.77 24.61 2.70
C PHE A 754 1.80 24.61 3.83
N ASN A 755 2.60 23.55 3.88
CA ASN A 755 3.65 23.40 4.86
C ASN A 755 4.87 24.20 4.39
N THR A 756 5.14 25.32 5.07
CA THR A 756 6.21 26.28 4.74
C THR A 756 6.63 27.05 6.00
N GLY A 757 7.87 27.55 6.03
CA GLY A 757 8.45 28.22 7.21
C GLY A 757 8.40 27.36 8.47
N LYS A 758 7.52 27.71 9.43
CA LYS A 758 7.40 27.01 10.72
C LYS A 758 6.79 25.61 10.62
N THR A 759 6.07 25.33 9.53
CA THR A 759 5.36 24.06 9.32
C THR A 759 6.07 23.09 8.38
N VAL A 760 7.31 23.40 7.99
CA VAL A 760 8.15 22.57 7.10
C VAL A 760 8.39 21.21 7.73
N MET A 761 8.31 20.16 6.91
CA MET A 761 8.61 18.80 7.33
C MET A 761 10.11 18.61 7.47
N PRO A 762 10.60 18.06 8.61
CA PRO A 762 11.98 17.65 8.71
C PRO A 762 12.25 16.44 7.79
N TYR A 763 13.51 16.21 7.48
CA TYR A 763 13.93 14.99 6.78
C TYR A 763 14.31 13.94 7.82
N ALA A 764 13.86 12.69 7.64
CA ALA A 764 14.08 11.60 8.58
C ALA A 764 15.55 11.45 9.00
N HIS A 765 16.52 11.48 8.08
CA HIS A 765 17.95 11.36 8.41
C HIS A 765 18.47 12.44 9.38
N THR A 766 17.77 13.57 9.55
CA THR A 766 18.20 14.64 10.47
C THR A 766 17.87 14.36 11.94
N PHE A 767 16.93 13.45 12.22
CA PHE A 767 16.45 13.20 13.59
C PHE A 767 16.05 11.75 13.90
N LEU A 768 15.93 10.88 12.90
CA LEU A 768 15.61 9.45 13.04
C LEU A 768 16.80 8.54 12.70
N LYS A 769 17.96 9.08 12.30
CA LYS A 769 19.09 8.28 11.84
C LYS A 769 19.52 7.18 12.83
N ASP A 770 19.41 7.44 14.13
CA ASP A 770 19.81 6.49 15.17
C ASP A 770 18.88 5.25 15.26
N GLU A 771 17.65 5.36 14.76
CA GLU A 771 16.65 4.27 14.78
C GLU A 771 16.25 3.79 13.38
N PHE A 772 16.36 4.65 12.36
CA PHE A 772 16.03 4.37 10.97
C PHE A 772 17.21 4.78 10.09
N ASP A 773 18.26 3.95 10.09
CA ASP A 773 19.44 4.18 9.25
C ASP A 773 19.29 3.49 7.89
N VAL A 774 19.01 4.28 6.86
CA VAL A 774 18.90 3.81 5.48
C VAL A 774 20.23 3.33 4.89
N ASN A 775 21.37 3.69 5.50
CA ASN A 775 22.70 3.25 5.05
C ASN A 775 23.20 2.02 5.82
N GLY A 776 22.33 1.35 6.57
CA GLY A 776 22.66 0.11 7.28
C GLY A 776 23.13 -0.98 6.31
N ASN A 777 23.92 -1.94 6.83
CA ASN A 777 24.34 -3.08 6.03
C ASN A 777 23.19 -4.11 5.92
N PRO A 778 22.69 -4.43 4.71
CA PRO A 778 21.62 -5.41 4.52
C PRO A 778 21.96 -6.80 5.10
N ASP A 779 23.22 -7.23 5.04
CA ASP A 779 23.64 -8.55 5.53
C ASP A 779 23.51 -8.71 7.06
N LEU A 780 23.35 -7.62 7.81
CA LEU A 780 23.10 -7.68 9.25
C LEU A 780 21.63 -7.94 9.61
N VAL A 781 20.73 -7.87 8.63
CA VAL A 781 19.26 -7.90 8.85
C VAL A 781 18.56 -8.92 7.95
N GLU A 782 19.12 -9.19 6.76
CA GLU A 782 18.66 -10.20 5.82
C GLU A 782 19.29 -11.56 6.15
N GLU A 783 18.50 -12.46 6.76
CA GLU A 783 18.95 -13.78 7.19
C GLU A 783 18.40 -14.88 6.28
N LEU A 784 19.21 -15.93 6.05
CA LEU A 784 18.75 -17.15 5.39
C LEU A 784 17.61 -17.79 6.17
N GLN A 785 16.53 -18.11 5.48
CA GLN A 785 15.33 -18.70 6.06
C GLN A 785 15.32 -20.24 5.92
N PRO A 786 14.54 -20.97 6.73
CA PRO A 786 14.52 -22.44 6.70
C PRO A 786 14.26 -23.05 5.32
N HIS A 787 13.35 -22.47 4.52
CA HIS A 787 13.05 -22.95 3.17
C HIS A 787 14.20 -22.75 2.17
N ALA A 788 15.23 -21.94 2.48
CA ALA A 788 16.43 -21.86 1.65
C ALA A 788 17.12 -23.22 1.51
N TYR A 789 16.99 -24.08 2.53
CA TYR A 789 17.53 -25.43 2.57
C TYR A 789 16.51 -26.50 2.17
N LEU A 790 15.31 -26.10 1.73
CA LEU A 790 14.29 -27.02 1.22
C LEU A 790 14.85 -27.78 0.02
N ASP A 791 14.60 -29.08 0.02
CA ASP A 791 14.90 -29.98 -1.07
C ASP A 791 13.68 -30.05 -1.99
N LEU A 792 13.82 -29.54 -3.21
CA LEU A 792 12.72 -29.44 -4.17
C LEU A 792 12.35 -30.81 -4.74
N ASP A 793 13.29 -31.75 -4.78
CA ASP A 793 13.07 -33.07 -5.37
C ASP A 793 12.07 -33.87 -4.53
N LYS A 794 12.04 -33.65 -3.20
CA LYS A 794 11.01 -34.22 -2.31
C LYS A 794 9.60 -33.72 -2.61
N LEU A 795 9.50 -32.51 -3.15
CA LEU A 795 8.22 -31.90 -3.54
C LEU A 795 7.81 -32.22 -4.97
N SER A 796 8.69 -32.84 -5.77
CA SER A 796 8.38 -33.27 -7.13
C SER A 796 7.21 -34.25 -7.16
N ILE A 797 6.55 -34.32 -8.32
CA ILE A 797 5.43 -35.22 -8.55
C ILE A 797 5.86 -36.23 -9.60
N ASP A 798 5.61 -37.51 -9.30
CA ASP A 798 5.71 -38.57 -10.27
C ASP A 798 4.48 -38.51 -11.20
N TRP A 799 4.67 -37.94 -12.39
CA TRP A 799 3.58 -37.77 -13.35
C TRP A 799 3.14 -39.07 -14.02
N THR A 800 3.90 -40.17 -13.90
CA THR A 800 3.47 -41.48 -14.41
C THR A 800 2.14 -41.91 -13.79
N LYS A 801 1.91 -41.54 -12.53
CA LYS A 801 0.67 -41.80 -11.78
C LYS A 801 -0.57 -41.11 -12.37
N LEU A 802 -0.41 -40.09 -13.23
CA LEU A 802 -1.52 -39.47 -13.95
C LEU A 802 -1.91 -40.23 -15.23
N LEU A 803 -1.01 -41.05 -15.78
CA LEU A 803 -1.14 -41.69 -17.09
C LEU A 803 -1.78 -43.09 -16.98
N THR A 804 -2.99 -43.16 -16.41
CA THR A 804 -3.62 -44.44 -16.03
C THR A 804 -4.50 -45.07 -17.11
N TRP A 805 -4.72 -44.41 -18.25
CA TRP A 805 -5.61 -44.91 -19.31
C TRP A 805 -4.89 -45.84 -20.28
N THR A 806 -5.66 -46.63 -21.01
CA THR A 806 -5.18 -47.51 -22.09
C THR A 806 -5.79 -47.08 -23.42
N ASP A 807 -4.97 -47.07 -24.46
CA ASP A 807 -5.37 -46.79 -25.83
C ASP A 807 -5.63 -48.09 -26.59
N ARG A 808 -6.59 -48.07 -27.52
CA ARG A 808 -6.93 -49.21 -28.36
C ARG A 808 -5.99 -49.26 -29.57
N VAL A 809 -5.16 -50.29 -29.64
CA VAL A 809 -4.23 -50.54 -30.75
C VAL A 809 -4.75 -51.65 -31.65
N VAL A 810 -4.64 -51.46 -32.97
CA VAL A 810 -5.01 -52.46 -33.98
C VAL A 810 -3.76 -52.83 -34.77
N TYR A 811 -3.33 -54.10 -34.67
CA TYR A 811 -2.16 -54.62 -35.38
C TYR A 811 -2.51 -55.15 -36.77
N GLU A 812 -1.50 -55.31 -37.60
CA GLU A 812 -1.62 -56.01 -38.89
C GLU A 812 -2.24 -57.41 -38.67
N GLY A 813 -3.33 -57.70 -39.37
CA GLY A 813 -4.15 -58.90 -39.15
C GLY A 813 -5.43 -58.67 -38.33
N GLY A 814 -5.70 -57.45 -37.87
CA GLY A 814 -6.97 -57.08 -37.20
C GLY A 814 -7.05 -57.42 -35.70
N ILE A 815 -5.91 -57.80 -35.10
CA ILE A 815 -5.80 -58.06 -33.67
C ILE A 815 -5.91 -56.72 -32.91
N VAL A 816 -6.79 -56.67 -31.90
CA VAL A 816 -7.01 -55.49 -31.07
C VAL A 816 -6.40 -55.73 -29.69
N GLN A 817 -5.50 -54.86 -29.23
CA GLN A 817 -5.00 -54.85 -27.85
C GLN A 817 -5.19 -53.47 -27.21
N TYR A 818 -5.15 -53.44 -25.88
CA TYR A 818 -5.20 -52.22 -25.09
C TYR A 818 -3.83 -52.01 -24.46
N GLU A 819 -3.17 -50.90 -24.80
CA GLU A 819 -1.81 -50.60 -24.34
C GLU A 819 -1.76 -49.24 -23.65
N HIS A 820 -0.83 -49.08 -22.71
CA HIS A 820 -0.56 -47.80 -22.06
C HIS A 820 0.37 -46.93 -22.91
N LEU A 821 -0.06 -46.58 -24.13
CA LEU A 821 0.75 -45.81 -25.08
C LEU A 821 1.26 -44.48 -24.49
N ALA A 822 0.40 -43.78 -23.73
CA ALA A 822 0.75 -42.54 -23.06
C ALA A 822 1.86 -42.72 -22.01
N LEU A 823 1.75 -43.75 -21.16
CA LEU A 823 2.77 -44.08 -20.15
C LEU A 823 4.09 -44.47 -20.81
N ASN A 824 4.03 -45.35 -21.81
CA ASN A 824 5.22 -45.82 -22.54
C ASN A 824 5.95 -44.64 -23.21
N ALA A 825 5.22 -43.71 -23.84
CA ALA A 825 5.81 -42.52 -24.45
C ALA A 825 6.52 -41.63 -23.41
N TYR A 826 5.93 -41.48 -22.24
CA TYR A 826 6.49 -40.68 -21.16
C TYR A 826 7.72 -41.35 -20.51
N GLU A 827 7.69 -42.66 -20.27
CA GLU A 827 8.84 -43.43 -19.77
C GLU A 827 10.02 -43.37 -20.74
N ASN A 828 9.76 -43.48 -22.05
CA ASN A 828 10.78 -43.30 -23.08
C ASN A 828 11.38 -41.89 -23.06
N TYR A 829 10.56 -40.86 -22.86
CA TYR A 829 11.02 -39.48 -22.70
C TYR A 829 11.93 -39.31 -21.46
N LEU A 830 11.55 -39.90 -20.32
CA LEU A 830 12.36 -39.85 -19.09
C LEU A 830 13.70 -40.57 -19.27
N ASN A 831 13.71 -41.75 -19.87
CA ASN A 831 14.93 -42.52 -20.15
C ASN A 831 15.88 -41.73 -21.07
N LYS A 832 15.33 -41.06 -22.10
CA LYS A 832 16.13 -40.22 -22.99
C LYS A 832 16.80 -39.05 -22.23
N LYS A 833 16.03 -38.36 -21.38
CA LYS A 833 16.55 -37.26 -20.55
C LYS A 833 17.62 -37.71 -19.56
N HIS A 834 17.42 -38.85 -18.91
CA HIS A 834 18.38 -39.41 -17.96
C HIS A 834 19.71 -39.71 -18.65
N ASN A 835 19.65 -40.35 -19.82
CA ASN A 835 20.84 -40.63 -20.62
C ASN A 835 21.55 -39.33 -21.01
N GLU A 836 20.82 -38.32 -21.51
CA GLU A 836 21.37 -36.99 -21.86
C GLU A 836 22.08 -36.31 -20.67
N GLN A 837 21.55 -36.40 -19.45
CA GLN A 837 22.17 -35.84 -18.23
C GLN A 837 23.43 -36.60 -17.79
N GLU A 838 23.41 -37.94 -17.83
CA GLU A 838 24.61 -38.75 -17.57
C GLU A 838 25.74 -38.45 -18.58
N TYR A 839 25.37 -38.16 -19.85
CA TYR A 839 26.32 -37.74 -20.87
C TYR A 839 26.94 -36.35 -20.54
N GLU A 840 26.15 -35.35 -20.16
CA GLU A 840 26.65 -34.00 -19.80
C GLU A 840 27.57 -34.02 -18.56
N GLU A 841 27.21 -34.76 -17.51
CA GLU A 841 28.05 -34.91 -16.30
C GLU A 841 29.36 -35.67 -16.59
N SER A 842 29.37 -36.55 -17.60
CA SER A 842 30.58 -37.25 -18.04
C SER A 842 31.53 -36.38 -18.87
N GLU A 843 31.01 -35.40 -19.64
CA GLU A 843 31.83 -34.43 -20.39
C GLU A 843 32.52 -33.40 -19.46
N GLU A 844 31.87 -32.94 -18.39
CA GLU A 844 32.46 -31.99 -17.43
C GLU A 844 33.58 -32.60 -16.57
N ASN A 845 33.52 -33.90 -16.29
CA ASN A 845 34.49 -34.58 -15.43
C ASN A 845 35.75 -35.09 -16.16
N GLY A 846 35.86 -34.93 -17.48
CA GLY A 846 37.11 -35.14 -18.23
C GLY A 846 37.70 -36.56 -18.20
N GLU A 847 36.94 -37.56 -17.76
CA GLU A 847 37.41 -38.95 -17.58
C GLU A 847 36.64 -39.93 -18.45
N ASN A 848 36.88 -39.93 -19.77
CA ASN A 848 36.89 -41.16 -20.59
C ASN A 848 37.28 -40.93 -22.06
N SER A 849 38.30 -41.65 -22.54
CA SER A 849 38.68 -41.73 -23.98
C SER A 849 37.55 -42.26 -24.87
N ASN A 850 36.65 -43.09 -24.32
CA ASN A 850 35.49 -43.62 -25.04
C ASN A 850 34.34 -42.60 -25.20
N ALA A 851 34.14 -41.71 -24.22
CA ALA A 851 33.08 -40.70 -24.27
C ALA A 851 33.34 -39.64 -25.36
N GLN A 852 34.61 -39.25 -25.55
CA GLN A 852 35.01 -38.36 -26.66
C GLN A 852 34.75 -38.98 -28.03
N LYS A 853 34.96 -40.30 -28.19
CA LYS A 853 34.71 -41.03 -29.44
C LYS A 853 33.22 -41.10 -29.78
N ILE A 854 32.36 -41.28 -28.78
CA ILE A 854 30.89 -41.28 -28.92
C ILE A 854 30.36 -39.86 -29.21
N SER A 855 30.92 -38.83 -28.57
CA SER A 855 30.57 -37.40 -28.79
C SER A 855 30.84 -36.98 -30.24
N ILE A 856 31.94 -37.44 -30.85
CA ILE A 856 32.25 -37.18 -32.26
C ILE A 856 31.22 -37.85 -33.20
N ILE A 857 30.78 -39.08 -32.91
CA ILE A 857 29.77 -39.80 -33.71
C ILE A 857 28.41 -39.08 -33.62
N HIS A 858 27.96 -38.68 -32.43
CA HIS A 858 26.69 -37.95 -32.27
C HIS A 858 26.74 -36.55 -32.91
N LYS A 859 27.84 -35.80 -32.77
CA LYS A 859 28.03 -34.50 -33.46
C LYS A 859 28.01 -34.69 -34.98
N PHE A 860 28.58 -35.77 -35.48
CA PHE A 860 28.59 -36.13 -36.89
C PHE A 860 27.19 -36.47 -37.41
N ILE A 861 26.44 -37.37 -36.75
CA ILE A 861 25.06 -37.71 -37.12
C ILE A 861 24.20 -36.45 -37.18
N LYS A 862 24.30 -35.59 -36.16
CA LYS A 862 23.53 -34.34 -36.08
C LYS A 862 23.86 -33.35 -37.21
N LYS A 863 25.13 -33.29 -37.64
CA LYS A 863 25.60 -32.34 -38.67
C LYS A 863 25.31 -32.82 -40.09
N TYR A 864 25.30 -34.13 -40.32
CA TYR A 864 25.14 -34.74 -41.64
C TYR A 864 23.84 -35.56 -41.77
N HIS A 865 22.90 -35.36 -40.84
CA HIS A 865 21.61 -36.06 -40.77
C HIS A 865 20.87 -36.07 -42.12
N ASP A 866 20.91 -34.96 -42.86
CA ASP A 866 20.20 -34.83 -44.14
C ASP A 866 20.91 -35.49 -45.34
N GLN A 867 22.17 -35.91 -45.16
CA GLN A 867 23.02 -36.53 -46.19
C GLN A 867 23.18 -38.05 -46.00
N LEU A 868 22.84 -38.55 -44.81
CA LEU A 868 22.89 -39.97 -44.45
C LEU A 868 21.49 -40.58 -44.58
N ASN A 869 21.41 -41.84 -45.02
CA ASN A 869 20.11 -42.53 -45.07
C ASN A 869 19.71 -43.03 -43.67
N ALA A 870 18.40 -43.23 -43.45
CA ALA A 870 17.85 -43.60 -42.15
C ALA A 870 18.37 -44.94 -41.61
N GLU A 871 18.78 -45.86 -42.49
CA GLU A 871 19.35 -47.15 -42.09
C GLU A 871 20.78 -47.00 -41.54
N ILE A 872 21.59 -46.13 -42.15
CA ILE A 872 22.93 -45.79 -41.67
C ILE A 872 22.84 -45.00 -40.36
N ILE A 873 21.90 -44.05 -40.25
CA ILE A 873 21.68 -43.28 -39.01
C ILE A 873 21.32 -44.23 -37.85
N GLY A 874 20.35 -45.14 -38.06
CA GLY A 874 19.94 -46.09 -37.02
C GLY A 874 21.08 -47.00 -36.55
N LYS A 875 21.93 -47.49 -37.46
CA LYS A 875 23.10 -48.31 -37.12
C LYS A 875 24.22 -47.51 -36.43
N LEU A 876 24.41 -46.24 -36.80
CA LEU A 876 25.37 -45.34 -36.14
C LEU A 876 24.93 -44.99 -34.71
N GLU A 877 23.62 -44.84 -34.48
CA GLU A 877 23.05 -44.64 -33.14
C GLU A 877 23.15 -45.93 -32.28
N GLU A 878 23.00 -47.10 -32.89
CA GLU A 878 23.22 -48.40 -32.22
C GLU A 878 24.68 -48.58 -31.79
N LEU A 879 25.63 -48.23 -32.66
CA LEU A 879 27.07 -48.28 -32.40
C LEU A 879 27.53 -47.25 -31.34
N ALA A 880 26.87 -46.09 -31.26
CA ALA A 880 27.16 -45.08 -30.25
C ALA A 880 26.78 -45.54 -28.83
N ASN A 881 25.90 -46.54 -28.71
CA ASN A 881 25.42 -47.10 -27.45
C ASN A 881 26.20 -48.33 -26.95
N ASP A 882 27.06 -48.97 -27.78
CA ASP A 882 27.81 -50.17 -27.39
C ASP A 882 29.30 -49.87 -27.15
N SER A 883 29.70 -49.89 -25.88
CA SER A 883 30.96 -49.31 -25.38
C SER A 883 32.23 -50.16 -25.59
N THR A 884 32.14 -51.31 -26.27
CA THR A 884 33.26 -52.29 -26.28
C THR A 884 33.74 -52.86 -27.62
N SER A 885 33.03 -52.68 -28.75
CA SER A 885 33.50 -53.18 -30.08
C SER A 885 33.19 -52.31 -31.30
N ALA A 886 32.91 -51.01 -31.10
CA ALA A 886 32.41 -50.10 -32.14
C ALA A 886 33.20 -50.05 -33.47
N VAL A 887 34.51 -50.32 -33.46
CA VAL A 887 35.34 -50.26 -34.69
C VAL A 887 35.13 -51.47 -35.58
N THR A 888 35.06 -52.66 -35.00
CA THR A 888 34.93 -53.92 -35.76
C THR A 888 33.54 -54.02 -36.38
N ASP A 889 32.51 -53.57 -35.64
CA ASP A 889 31.12 -53.59 -36.09
C ASP A 889 30.83 -52.48 -37.12
N PHE A 890 31.45 -51.29 -37.01
CA PHE A 890 31.35 -50.23 -38.03
C PHE A 890 31.91 -50.67 -39.39
N ILE A 891 33.07 -51.32 -39.38
CA ILE A 891 33.71 -51.86 -40.59
C ILE A 891 32.82 -52.93 -41.23
N GLN A 892 32.20 -53.77 -40.42
CA GLN A 892 31.31 -54.83 -40.89
C GLN A 892 30.01 -54.27 -41.49
N VAL A 893 29.46 -53.19 -40.94
CA VAL A 893 28.31 -52.47 -41.50
C VAL A 893 28.66 -51.78 -42.83
N ILE A 894 29.81 -51.14 -42.93
CA ILE A 894 30.32 -50.52 -44.17
C ILE A 894 30.54 -51.60 -45.25
N TYR A 895 31.17 -52.72 -44.90
CA TYR A 895 31.36 -53.87 -45.80
C TYR A 895 30.08 -54.49 -46.32
N SER A 896 29.00 -54.44 -45.53
CA SER A 896 27.74 -55.07 -45.90
C SER A 896 26.89 -54.22 -46.86
N ASN A 897 27.19 -52.93 -47.01
CA ASN A 897 26.32 -51.97 -47.69
C ASN A 897 27.02 -51.18 -48.81
N LEU A 898 28.31 -51.39 -49.02
CA LEU A 898 29.11 -50.75 -50.07
C LEU A 898 29.85 -51.82 -50.89
N ASP A 899 30.26 -51.47 -52.11
CA ASP A 899 31.07 -52.35 -52.97
C ASP A 899 32.33 -52.82 -52.22
N GLU A 900 32.71 -54.09 -52.36
CA GLU A 900 33.69 -54.76 -51.50
C GLU A 900 35.05 -54.04 -51.50
N GLU A 901 35.47 -53.47 -52.64
CA GLU A 901 36.73 -52.74 -52.76
C GLU A 901 36.65 -51.35 -52.10
N LEU A 902 35.53 -50.64 -52.28
CA LEU A 902 35.27 -49.32 -51.71
C LEU A 902 35.06 -49.38 -50.19
N GLY A 903 34.32 -50.38 -49.71
CA GLY A 903 34.15 -50.65 -48.28
C GLY A 903 35.49 -50.97 -47.61
N GLN A 904 36.40 -51.65 -48.31
CA GLN A 904 37.75 -51.94 -47.79
C GLN A 904 38.60 -50.70 -47.67
N GLU A 905 38.50 -49.77 -48.63
CA GLU A 905 39.22 -48.51 -48.60
C GLU A 905 38.70 -47.59 -47.49
N ILE A 906 37.38 -47.40 -47.40
CA ILE A 906 36.73 -46.55 -46.39
C ILE A 906 36.98 -47.11 -44.99
N GLY A 907 36.81 -48.42 -44.79
CA GLY A 907 37.09 -49.09 -43.52
C GLY A 907 38.55 -48.87 -43.06
N ARG A 908 39.52 -48.99 -43.97
CA ARG A 908 40.94 -48.74 -43.65
C ARG A 908 41.22 -47.27 -43.31
N LYS A 909 40.65 -46.32 -44.05
CA LYS A 909 40.79 -44.88 -43.76
C LYS A 909 40.17 -44.51 -42.42
N PHE A 910 38.98 -45.04 -42.11
CA PHE A 910 38.32 -44.84 -40.82
C PHE A 910 39.13 -45.41 -39.65
N ILE A 911 39.64 -46.65 -39.75
CA ILE A 911 40.52 -47.24 -38.71
C ILE A 911 41.74 -46.37 -38.47
N LYS A 912 42.33 -45.82 -39.54
CA LYS A 912 43.49 -44.94 -39.44
C LYS A 912 43.15 -43.65 -38.69
N ILE A 913 42.04 -43.00 -39.03
CA ILE A 913 41.55 -41.79 -38.33
C ILE A 913 41.23 -42.14 -36.86
N TYR A 914 40.53 -43.24 -36.62
CA TYR A 914 40.13 -43.70 -35.29
C TYR A 914 41.33 -44.00 -34.38
N ASN A 915 42.38 -44.63 -34.91
CA ASN A 915 43.60 -44.91 -34.15
C ASN A 915 44.48 -43.67 -33.95
N GLU A 916 44.39 -42.66 -34.83
CA GLU A 916 45.07 -41.37 -34.67
C GLU A 916 44.43 -40.50 -33.56
N LEU A 917 43.19 -40.79 -33.12
CA LEU A 917 42.47 -40.09 -32.04
C LEU A 917 43.08 -40.26 -30.64
N ASP A 918 43.93 -41.27 -30.42
CA ASP A 918 44.66 -41.43 -29.13
C ASP A 918 45.84 -40.45 -28.98
N SER A 919 46.19 -39.72 -30.05
CA SER A 919 47.24 -38.70 -30.05
C SER A 919 46.61 -37.30 -30.07
N LYS A 920 47.07 -36.40 -29.19
CA LYS A 920 46.55 -35.04 -28.91
C LYS A 920 46.46 -34.10 -30.14
N ASN A 921 45.61 -34.41 -31.13
CA ASN A 921 45.35 -33.57 -32.29
C ASN A 921 44.12 -32.67 -32.05
N SER A 922 44.11 -31.49 -32.69
CA SER A 922 43.04 -30.50 -32.52
C SER A 922 41.73 -30.93 -33.21
N GLU A 923 40.59 -30.58 -32.61
CA GLU A 923 39.23 -30.92 -33.09
C GLU A 923 39.01 -30.59 -34.58
N ASN A 924 39.63 -29.51 -35.09
CA ASN A 924 39.56 -29.07 -36.49
C ASN A 924 40.29 -30.00 -37.49
N ASP A 925 41.37 -30.67 -37.09
CA ASP A 925 42.10 -31.61 -37.97
C ASP A 925 41.33 -32.92 -38.17
N ILE A 926 40.60 -33.33 -37.14
CA ILE A 926 39.74 -34.52 -37.15
C ILE A 926 38.52 -34.25 -38.05
N GLU A 927 37.91 -33.07 -37.94
CA GLU A 927 36.76 -32.67 -38.73
C GLU A 927 37.07 -32.62 -40.23
N ASN A 928 38.24 -32.13 -40.63
CA ASN A 928 38.67 -32.11 -42.03
C ASN A 928 38.91 -33.52 -42.60
N LYS A 929 39.52 -34.43 -41.82
CA LYS A 929 39.77 -35.82 -42.24
C LYS A 929 38.49 -36.66 -42.33
N LEU A 930 37.52 -36.41 -41.45
CA LEU A 930 36.21 -37.06 -41.51
C LEU A 930 35.37 -36.55 -42.68
N LYS A 931 35.50 -35.27 -43.03
CA LYS A 931 34.87 -34.72 -44.23
C LYS A 931 35.40 -35.37 -45.51
N GLU A 932 36.71 -35.59 -45.61
CA GLU A 932 37.35 -36.31 -46.72
C GLU A 932 36.94 -37.79 -46.80
N LEU A 933 36.42 -38.38 -45.72
CA LEU A 933 35.89 -39.74 -45.72
C LEU A 933 34.44 -39.80 -46.24
N CYS A 934 33.68 -38.72 -46.06
CA CYS A 934 32.28 -38.62 -46.49
C CYS A 934 32.12 -38.16 -47.95
N ASP A 935 32.99 -37.26 -48.41
CA ASP A 935 33.11 -36.85 -49.81
C ASP A 935 33.64 -38.03 -50.66
#